data_AF-A0A850BDE2-F1
#
_entry.id   AF-A0A850BDE2-F1
#
_cell.length_a   1.000
_cell.length_b   1.000
_cell.length_c   1.000
_cell.angle_alpha   90.00
_cell.angle_beta   90.00
_cell.angle_gamma   90.00
#
_symmetry.space_group_name_H-M   'P 1'
#
loop_
_entity.id
_entity.type
_entity.pdbx_description
1 polymer ?
#
loop_
_entity_poly.entity_id
_entity_poly.type
_entity_poly.pdbx_seq_one_letter_code
_entity_poly.pdbx_strand_id
1 'polypeptide(L)'
;MLTDEILQKLWQEFDVPEWAGWQSSYAALLQWAHDTADAELSSEAAQQKLWSAKEITPVGIGETINVEVLLNDQALIAAFLALRTRKWPADPTRRAKEIRAEFYRLLDLIQSRGLKRRPVAKLHRIFTALLPNELTCVINYDANRRAAKLLLVSPRIEMISGQVRMRARLRARFGPEKDFTDSVRRSTFCWWLHENYGRLALLTGTVVVNGPGDDVEDPPVSAPYEPPVAPPGPGEDDPGLLELWPFGKQSKGLFAVPGYVGAYRTAVQAALYGISQDDLVGALKSTGGFDDVPPQLLRLLVLRLKELELLKEQNQLLYATPSGDRLLEEEEPNILVERLLQRVYGFAQILLHLNEGAGKTDAELADYLQKIYPSWTSPRVPADIRRWCGALGLLEVKEDGKWYLTDEGLFWRRRLPEALPEPYDDAWIESRTSVGSPSQTTSFPAFSDILDRLKNDPDIASYIFNDAQIAALHAAFRCNDIKRFVLLSGLSGTGKTTVVLNYARAVCYLMKLRPETHIEVVPVSPDWRDPSGLLGYFNALHADPTFQAEPALRLVLRAAEDPTRPYFLILDEMNLARVEHYFSPFLSAMETGKGLVLHASAGPVNEIPPRVAWPSNLHIAGTVNMDETTHPFSDKVLDRAFTFEFWDVNLEGYFARQSDSDRMPDVESALLSLHKELQPIRRHFGYRVAREILAFIRAAPVSDSMGRSQFLDQAVFSKVLPRLRGEDAPPLRDALKKVQTLCTNHKMMTSAKKAEDMLKVLVSTGMTRFWA
;
A
#
# COMPACT_ATOMS: atom_id res chain seq x y z
N MET A 1 -1.30 22.83 29.52
CA MET A 1 -2.50 23.57 29.97
C MET A 1 -2.07 24.87 30.65
N LEU A 2 -2.76 25.97 30.42
CA LEU A 2 -2.59 27.25 31.10
C LEU A 2 -2.92 27.11 32.59
N THR A 3 -2.08 27.71 33.44
CA THR A 3 -2.38 27.84 34.88
C THR A 3 -3.56 28.78 35.10
N ASP A 4 -4.18 28.71 36.27
CA ASP A 4 -5.33 29.56 36.59
C ASP A 4 -4.97 31.05 36.65
N GLU A 5 -3.73 31.39 36.99
CA GLU A 5 -3.19 32.75 37.02
C GLU A 5 -3.03 33.29 35.60
N ILE A 6 -2.43 32.52 34.69
CA ILE A 6 -2.23 32.93 33.30
C ILE A 6 -3.57 33.02 32.58
N LEU A 7 -4.45 32.04 32.79
CA LEU A 7 -5.78 32.03 32.21
C LEU A 7 -6.60 33.26 32.66
N GLN A 8 -6.47 33.68 33.92
CA GLN A 8 -7.12 34.88 34.44
C GLN A 8 -6.61 36.16 33.79
N LYS A 9 -5.29 36.26 33.60
CA LYS A 9 -4.66 37.41 32.94
C LYS A 9 -5.12 37.52 31.48
N LEU A 10 -5.04 36.41 30.73
CA LEU A 10 -5.47 36.36 29.33
C LEU A 10 -6.95 36.68 29.16
N TRP A 11 -7.80 36.29 30.11
CA TRP A 11 -9.23 36.63 30.08
C TRP A 11 -9.51 38.12 30.32
N GLN A 12 -8.67 38.80 31.10
CA GLN A 12 -8.76 40.26 31.29
C GLN A 12 -8.26 41.03 30.08
N GLU A 13 -7.25 40.50 29.39
CA GLU A 13 -6.68 41.07 28.16
C GLU A 13 -7.47 40.69 26.90
N PHE A 14 -8.40 39.74 26.99
CA PHE A 14 -9.23 39.32 25.87
C PHE A 14 -10.28 40.37 25.53
N ASP A 15 -9.91 41.19 24.55
CA ASP A 15 -10.75 42.15 23.85
C ASP A 15 -10.38 42.15 22.36
N VAL A 16 -11.36 41.95 21.49
CA VAL A 16 -11.19 41.91 20.02
C VAL A 16 -12.32 42.73 19.41
N PRO A 17 -12.15 44.06 19.27
CA PRO A 17 -13.20 44.98 18.84
C PRO A 17 -13.80 44.61 17.47
N GLU A 18 -13.00 44.02 16.58
CA GLU A 18 -13.42 43.55 15.26
C GLU A 18 -14.51 42.47 15.32
N TRP A 19 -14.61 41.75 16.45
CA TRP A 19 -15.60 40.69 16.66
C TRP A 19 -16.90 41.18 17.30
N ALA A 20 -17.01 42.46 17.68
CA ALA A 20 -18.19 42.99 18.36
C ALA A 20 -19.49 42.74 17.56
N GLY A 21 -19.44 42.90 16.23
CA GLY A 21 -20.57 42.58 15.34
C GLY A 21 -20.94 41.10 15.35
N TRP A 22 -19.95 40.21 15.23
CA TRP A 22 -20.16 38.75 15.27
C TRP A 22 -20.71 38.30 16.63
N GLN A 23 -20.10 38.75 17.72
CA GLN A 23 -20.53 38.41 19.08
C GLN A 23 -21.96 38.88 19.35
N SER A 24 -22.34 40.06 18.84
CA SER A 24 -23.71 40.58 18.96
C SER A 24 -24.73 39.71 18.20
N SER A 25 -24.44 39.33 16.95
CA SER A 25 -25.31 38.45 16.16
C SER A 25 -25.42 37.05 16.77
N TYR A 26 -24.31 36.51 17.29
CA TYR A 26 -24.31 35.22 17.99
C TYR A 26 -25.14 35.29 19.28
N ALA A 27 -24.97 36.32 20.11
CA ALA A 27 -25.76 36.49 21.33
C ALA A 27 -27.26 36.65 21.02
N ALA A 28 -27.61 37.41 19.97
CA ALA A 28 -28.99 37.56 19.52
C ALA A 28 -29.61 36.23 19.06
N LEU A 29 -28.84 35.37 18.38
CA LEU A 29 -29.29 34.02 18.01
C LEU A 29 -29.54 33.15 19.25
N LEU A 30 -28.64 33.18 20.23
CA LEU A 30 -28.81 32.42 21.48
C LEU A 30 -30.04 32.89 22.27
N GLN A 31 -30.22 34.21 22.39
CA GLN A 31 -31.39 34.82 23.02
C GLN A 31 -32.67 34.41 22.30
N TRP A 32 -32.69 34.48 20.96
CA TRP A 32 -33.82 34.03 20.16
C TRP A 32 -34.14 32.55 20.41
N ALA A 33 -33.15 31.66 20.35
CA ALA A 33 -33.36 30.22 20.56
C ALA A 33 -33.86 29.91 21.99
N HIS A 34 -33.46 30.73 22.96
CA HIS A 34 -33.88 30.60 24.36
C HIS A 34 -35.28 31.16 24.64
N ASP A 35 -35.63 32.31 24.08
CA ASP A 35 -36.91 32.99 24.38
C ASP A 35 -38.06 32.47 23.54
N THR A 36 -37.77 31.88 22.38
CA THR A 36 -38.80 31.30 21.50
C THR A 36 -39.52 30.17 22.24
N ALA A 37 -40.85 30.27 22.31
CA ALA A 37 -41.69 29.25 22.94
C ALA A 37 -41.59 27.92 22.18
N ASP A 38 -41.71 26.78 22.87
CA ASP A 38 -41.53 25.45 22.25
C ASP A 38 -42.46 25.22 21.04
N ALA A 39 -43.70 25.73 21.10
CA ALA A 39 -44.65 25.65 20.00
C ALA A 39 -44.18 26.42 18.75
N GLU A 40 -43.55 27.59 18.94
CA GLU A 40 -43.01 28.41 17.87
C GLU A 40 -41.68 27.85 17.35
N LEU A 41 -40.84 27.32 18.24
CA LEU A 41 -39.56 26.69 17.88
C LEU A 41 -39.76 25.39 17.08
N SER A 42 -40.94 24.77 17.21
CA SER A 42 -41.36 23.60 16.42
C SER A 42 -41.82 23.95 14.99
N SER A 43 -42.00 25.23 14.67
CA SER A 43 -42.41 25.65 13.33
C SER A 43 -41.29 25.42 12.30
N GLU A 44 -41.68 25.16 11.06
CA GLU A 44 -40.73 24.97 9.94
C GLU A 44 -39.80 26.17 9.78
N ALA A 45 -40.32 27.39 9.93
CA ALA A 45 -39.52 28.62 9.84
C ALA A 45 -38.46 28.70 10.96
N ALA A 46 -38.82 28.34 12.19
CA ALA A 46 -37.87 28.31 13.31
C ALA A 46 -36.84 27.18 13.15
N GLN A 47 -37.26 26.00 12.68
CA GLN A 47 -36.33 24.91 12.37
C GLN A 47 -35.35 25.30 11.26
N GLN A 48 -35.82 25.96 10.20
CA GLN A 48 -34.96 26.44 9.12
C GLN A 48 -33.90 27.41 9.65
N LYS A 49 -34.28 28.35 10.53
CA LYS A 49 -33.36 29.27 11.19
C LYS A 49 -32.35 28.53 12.09
N LEU A 50 -32.80 27.53 12.86
CA LEU A 50 -31.94 26.74 13.74
C LEU A 50 -30.91 25.89 12.97
N TRP A 51 -31.33 25.25 11.87
CA TRP A 51 -30.47 24.48 10.96
C TRP A 51 -29.51 25.33 10.11
N SER A 52 -29.69 26.65 10.12
CA SER A 52 -28.89 27.63 9.38
C SER A 52 -28.18 28.65 10.29
N ALA A 53 -28.05 28.35 11.59
CA ALA A 53 -27.40 29.15 12.63
C ALA A 53 -25.90 29.50 12.37
N LYS A 54 -25.61 30.27 11.32
CA LYS A 54 -24.27 30.67 10.86
C LYS A 54 -23.60 31.68 11.79
N GLU A 55 -24.40 32.38 12.58
CA GLU A 55 -23.95 33.35 13.59
C GLU A 55 -23.03 32.70 14.63
N ILE A 56 -23.12 31.39 14.84
CA ILE A 56 -22.26 30.64 15.77
C ILE A 56 -20.86 30.43 15.19
N THR A 57 -20.78 29.97 13.94
CA THR A 57 -19.52 29.82 13.20
C THR A 57 -19.83 29.63 11.71
N PRO A 58 -19.15 30.35 10.80
CA PRO A 58 -19.34 30.16 9.36
C PRO A 58 -18.61 28.91 8.83
N VAL A 59 -17.62 28.38 9.56
CA VAL A 59 -16.73 27.29 9.10
C VAL A 59 -17.47 25.93 9.08
N GLY A 60 -17.33 25.18 7.98
CA GLY A 60 -17.79 23.80 7.80
C GLY A 60 -18.59 23.54 6.51
N ILE A 61 -18.39 22.37 5.88
CA ILE A 61 -19.02 21.90 4.60
C ILE A 61 -20.57 21.82 4.67
N GLY A 62 -21.17 22.10 5.82
CA GLY A 62 -22.59 21.91 6.10
C GLY A 62 -23.55 22.70 5.20
N GLU A 63 -23.12 23.76 4.53
CA GLU A 63 -24.02 24.60 3.72
C GLU A 63 -24.60 23.90 2.49
N THR A 64 -23.86 22.93 1.95
CA THR A 64 -24.27 22.15 0.77
C THR A 64 -25.23 21.00 1.10
N ILE A 65 -25.49 20.76 2.38
CA ILE A 65 -26.36 19.66 2.83
C ILE A 65 -27.80 20.18 2.90
N ASN A 66 -28.62 19.76 1.94
CA ASN A 66 -30.06 20.00 1.98
C ASN A 66 -30.66 19.24 3.17
N VAL A 67 -31.26 19.99 4.10
CA VAL A 67 -31.94 19.49 5.31
C VAL A 67 -33.45 19.74 5.30
N GLU A 68 -34.03 20.13 4.17
CA GLU A 68 -35.47 20.41 4.02
C GLU A 68 -36.32 19.23 4.50
N VAL A 69 -35.89 18.01 4.19
CA VAL A 69 -36.54 16.77 4.63
C VAL A 69 -36.57 16.57 6.15
N LEU A 70 -35.76 17.32 6.91
CA LEU A 70 -35.66 17.25 8.37
C LEU A 70 -36.46 18.33 9.08
N LEU A 71 -36.86 19.40 8.40
CA LEU A 71 -37.44 20.59 9.04
C LEU A 71 -38.76 20.30 9.77
N ASN A 72 -39.48 19.28 9.31
CA ASN A 72 -40.77 18.86 9.85
C ASN A 72 -40.72 17.49 10.57
N ASP A 73 -39.53 16.93 10.81
CA ASP A 73 -39.38 15.64 11.50
C ASP A 73 -39.72 15.79 12.99
N GLN A 74 -40.89 15.27 13.37
CA GLN A 74 -41.41 15.37 14.74
C GLN A 74 -40.51 14.73 15.80
N ALA A 75 -39.79 13.66 15.45
CA ALA A 75 -38.90 12.98 16.39
C ALA A 75 -37.61 13.79 16.63
N LEU A 76 -37.09 14.45 15.59
CA LEU A 76 -35.94 15.35 15.71
C LEU A 76 -36.31 16.63 16.45
N ILE A 77 -37.44 17.24 16.12
CA ILE A 77 -37.94 18.45 16.79
C ILE A 77 -38.14 18.18 18.28
N ALA A 78 -38.85 17.10 18.63
CA ALA A 78 -39.05 16.72 20.03
C ALA A 78 -37.72 16.49 20.77
N ALA A 79 -36.73 15.91 20.11
CA ALA A 79 -35.42 15.71 20.71
C ALA A 79 -34.63 17.02 20.89
N PHE A 80 -34.73 17.97 19.97
CA PHE A 80 -34.14 19.31 20.12
C PHE A 80 -34.78 20.08 21.28
N LEU A 81 -36.11 20.06 21.40
CA LEU A 81 -36.81 20.66 22.54
C LEU A 81 -36.38 20.02 23.86
N ALA A 82 -36.21 18.70 23.89
CA ALA A 82 -35.74 17.99 25.07
C ALA A 82 -34.33 18.43 25.52
N LEU A 83 -33.46 18.90 24.62
CA LEU A 83 -32.15 19.43 24.99
C LEU A 83 -32.25 20.66 25.92
N ARG A 84 -33.28 21.51 25.75
CA ARG A 84 -33.47 22.74 26.54
C ARG A 84 -33.79 22.47 28.01
N THR A 85 -34.49 21.37 28.28
CA THR A 85 -35.05 21.05 29.60
C THR A 85 -34.31 19.90 30.29
N ARG A 86 -33.47 19.17 29.56
CA ARG A 86 -32.70 18.04 30.10
C ARG A 86 -31.71 18.50 31.17
N LYS A 87 -31.83 17.89 32.36
CA LYS A 87 -30.84 18.07 33.44
C LYS A 87 -29.62 17.20 33.16
N TRP A 88 -28.47 17.86 33.05
CA TRP A 88 -27.19 17.18 32.84
C TRP A 88 -26.45 16.93 34.17
N PRO A 89 -25.60 15.90 34.24
CA PRO A 89 -24.80 15.61 35.44
C PRO A 89 -23.98 16.81 35.94
N ALA A 90 -23.78 16.91 37.26
CA ALA A 90 -22.94 17.96 37.86
C ALA A 90 -21.45 17.76 37.53
N ASP A 91 -20.99 16.50 37.47
CA ASP A 91 -19.61 16.15 37.10
C ASP A 91 -19.33 16.48 35.62
N PRO A 92 -18.31 17.30 35.31
CA PRO A 92 -17.98 17.71 33.94
C PRO A 92 -17.66 16.55 32.99
N THR A 93 -17.01 15.49 33.48
CA THR A 93 -16.59 14.35 32.65
C THR A 93 -17.80 13.50 32.26
N ARG A 94 -18.68 13.21 33.22
CA ARG A 94 -19.93 12.49 33.00
C ARG A 94 -20.89 13.30 32.14
N ARG A 95 -21.00 14.61 32.38
CA ARG A 95 -21.77 15.54 31.53
C ARG A 95 -21.29 15.50 30.08
N ALA A 96 -19.98 15.62 29.86
CA ALA A 96 -19.37 15.54 28.53
C ALA A 96 -19.71 14.22 27.81
N LYS A 97 -19.65 13.10 28.53
CA LYS A 97 -20.01 11.77 27.99
C LYS A 97 -21.47 11.68 27.58
N GLU A 98 -22.40 12.20 28.40
CA GLU A 98 -23.84 12.14 28.13
C GLU A 98 -24.26 13.09 27.00
N ILE A 99 -23.72 14.31 26.94
CA ILE A 99 -23.95 15.24 25.82
C ILE A 99 -23.40 14.67 24.52
N ARG A 100 -22.19 14.07 24.54
CA ARG A 100 -21.63 13.38 23.38
C ARG A 100 -22.52 12.23 22.91
N ALA A 101 -22.97 11.37 23.82
CA ALA A 101 -23.83 10.26 23.47
C ALA A 101 -25.12 10.73 22.79
N GLU A 102 -25.72 11.82 23.31
CA GLU A 102 -26.91 12.42 22.71
C GLU A 102 -26.64 13.01 21.32
N PHE A 103 -25.49 13.65 21.13
CA PHE A 103 -25.06 14.20 19.85
C PHE A 103 -24.97 13.12 18.76
N TYR A 104 -24.29 12.01 19.03
CA TYR A 104 -24.16 10.92 18.05
C TYR A 104 -25.47 10.15 17.85
N ARG A 105 -26.28 9.99 18.90
CA ARG A 105 -27.64 9.42 18.76
C ARG A 105 -28.50 10.23 17.79
N LEU A 106 -28.46 11.55 17.89
CA LEU A 106 -29.20 12.43 16.97
C LEU A 106 -28.59 12.43 15.57
N LEU A 107 -27.27 12.36 15.44
CA LEU A 107 -26.61 12.22 14.15
C LEU A 107 -27.01 10.94 13.42
N ASP A 108 -27.09 9.81 14.12
CA ASP A 108 -27.54 8.53 13.57
C ASP A 108 -29.04 8.56 13.21
N LEU A 109 -29.86 9.21 14.04
CA LEU A 109 -31.28 9.43 13.74
C LEU A 109 -31.45 10.24 12.45
N ILE A 110 -30.69 11.31 12.28
CA ILE A 110 -30.68 12.12 11.05
C ILE A 110 -30.25 11.28 9.84
N GLN A 111 -29.20 10.46 9.97
CA GLN A 111 -28.73 9.61 8.87
C GLN A 111 -29.78 8.57 8.43
N SER A 112 -30.57 8.04 9.37
CA SER A 112 -31.65 7.11 9.06
C SER A 112 -32.78 7.69 8.19
N ARG A 113 -32.82 9.03 8.00
CA ARG A 113 -33.77 9.74 7.12
C ARG A 113 -33.30 9.87 5.67
N GLY A 114 -32.26 9.14 5.28
CA GLY A 114 -31.83 9.03 3.88
C GLY A 114 -30.91 10.16 3.40
N LEU A 115 -30.34 10.95 4.33
CA LEU A 115 -29.32 11.93 3.99
C LEU A 115 -28.03 11.27 3.52
N LYS A 116 -27.62 11.59 2.29
CA LYS A 116 -26.37 11.08 1.68
C LYS A 116 -25.10 11.54 2.41
N ARG A 117 -25.16 12.67 3.14
CA ARG A 117 -24.03 13.26 3.86
C ARG A 117 -24.43 13.57 5.31
N ARG A 118 -23.56 13.27 6.28
CA ARG A 118 -23.78 13.53 7.71
C ARG A 118 -23.68 15.04 8.02
N PRO A 119 -24.73 15.71 8.52
CA PRO A 119 -24.71 17.16 8.76
C PRO A 119 -24.08 17.53 10.12
N VAL A 120 -22.87 17.06 10.39
CA VAL A 120 -22.16 17.24 11.68
C VAL A 120 -22.05 18.72 12.05
N ALA A 121 -21.71 19.58 11.07
CA ALA A 121 -21.54 21.01 11.31
C ALA A 121 -22.84 21.72 11.67
N LYS A 122 -23.94 21.37 10.98
CA LYS A 122 -25.26 21.92 11.28
C LYS A 122 -25.76 21.44 12.64
N LEU A 123 -25.61 20.15 12.95
CA LEU A 123 -26.03 19.59 14.23
C LEU A 123 -25.24 20.20 15.41
N HIS A 124 -23.94 20.44 15.25
CA HIS A 124 -23.13 21.11 16.27
C HIS A 124 -23.60 22.55 16.54
N ARG A 125 -23.95 23.32 15.50
CA ARG A 125 -24.54 24.66 15.66
C ARG A 125 -25.87 24.61 16.42
N ILE A 126 -26.74 23.65 16.11
CA ILE A 126 -28.00 23.43 16.84
C ILE A 126 -27.72 23.14 18.32
N PHE A 127 -26.81 22.22 18.60
CA PHE A 127 -26.40 21.89 19.96
C PHE A 127 -25.81 23.10 20.68
N THR A 128 -25.04 23.93 19.99
CA THR A 128 -24.45 25.16 20.56
C THR A 128 -25.51 26.23 20.80
N ALA A 129 -26.55 26.32 19.96
CA ALA A 129 -27.67 27.23 20.16
C ALA A 129 -28.54 26.84 21.36
N LEU A 130 -28.77 25.53 21.54
CA LEU A 130 -29.66 24.98 22.58
C LEU A 130 -28.95 24.67 23.90
N LEU A 131 -27.64 24.45 23.87
CA LEU A 131 -26.77 24.22 25.02
C LEU A 131 -25.60 25.24 25.03
N PRO A 132 -25.87 26.55 25.06
CA PRO A 132 -24.87 27.59 24.82
C PRO A 132 -23.73 27.61 25.85
N ASN A 133 -24.00 27.09 27.05
CA ASN A 133 -23.01 27.03 28.11
C ASN A 133 -22.14 25.77 28.04
N GLU A 134 -22.47 24.79 27.22
CA GLU A 134 -21.79 23.50 27.18
C GLU A 134 -20.91 23.31 25.93
N LEU A 135 -21.14 24.04 24.85
CA LEU A 135 -20.33 23.97 23.63
C LEU A 135 -19.67 25.31 23.28
N THR A 136 -18.84 25.30 22.24
CA THR A 136 -18.10 26.48 21.77
C THR A 136 -18.30 26.65 20.27
N CYS A 137 -18.08 27.85 19.72
CA CYS A 137 -18.09 28.11 18.28
C CYS A 137 -16.97 27.37 17.51
N VAL A 138 -16.03 26.76 18.24
CA VAL A 138 -14.84 26.11 17.70
C VAL A 138 -15.17 24.73 17.14
N ILE A 139 -15.59 24.67 15.88
CA ILE A 139 -15.98 23.41 15.22
C ILE A 139 -14.87 22.74 14.41
N ASN A 140 -13.84 23.49 14.03
CA ASN A 140 -12.66 22.91 13.39
C ASN A 140 -11.93 22.00 14.40
N TYR A 141 -11.56 20.79 13.98
CA TYR A 141 -10.83 19.80 14.79
C TYR A 141 -9.61 20.42 15.47
N ASP A 142 -8.86 21.21 14.71
CA ASP A 142 -7.62 21.81 15.13
C ASP A 142 -7.78 22.99 16.06
N ALA A 143 -8.76 23.84 15.74
CA ALA A 143 -9.15 24.91 16.62
C ALA A 143 -9.59 24.37 17.98
N ASN A 144 -10.38 23.29 17.96
CA ASN A 144 -10.85 22.62 19.16
C ASN A 144 -9.69 21.96 19.94
N ARG A 145 -8.76 21.29 19.24
CA ARG A 145 -7.60 20.64 19.84
C ARG A 145 -6.63 21.64 20.47
N ARG A 146 -6.33 22.74 19.79
CA ARG A 146 -5.42 23.81 20.26
C ARG A 146 -6.00 24.49 21.50
N ALA A 147 -7.28 24.88 21.48
CA ALA A 147 -7.98 25.40 22.64
C ALA A 147 -8.00 24.38 23.81
N ALA A 148 -8.27 23.10 23.53
CA ALA A 148 -8.30 22.04 24.53
C ALA A 148 -6.92 21.80 25.17
N LYS A 149 -5.82 21.85 24.42
CA LYS A 149 -4.45 21.74 24.97
C LYS A 149 -4.10 22.88 25.94
N LEU A 150 -4.60 24.08 25.65
CA LEU A 150 -4.44 25.23 26.53
C LEU A 150 -5.35 25.15 27.75
N LEU A 151 -6.55 24.58 27.65
CA LEU A 151 -7.54 24.60 28.74
C LEU A 151 -7.65 23.30 29.55
N LEU A 152 -7.14 22.17 29.06
CA LEU A 152 -7.30 20.85 29.67
C LEU A 152 -5.96 20.10 29.80
N VAL A 153 -5.89 19.20 30.79
CA VAL A 153 -4.70 18.37 31.10
C VAL A 153 -4.54 17.19 30.13
N SER A 154 -5.60 16.72 29.48
CA SER A 154 -5.55 15.58 28.55
C SER A 154 -5.80 16.04 27.10
N PRO A 155 -4.83 15.91 26.17
CA PRO A 155 -4.93 16.46 24.82
C PRO A 155 -5.64 15.54 23.80
N ARG A 156 -5.97 14.29 24.18
CA ARG A 156 -6.65 13.31 23.32
C ARG A 156 -8.14 13.20 23.69
N ILE A 157 -8.88 14.30 23.53
CA ILE A 157 -10.32 14.33 23.84
C ILE A 157 -11.11 14.60 22.56
N GLU A 158 -12.11 13.76 22.31
CA GLU A 158 -13.09 13.90 21.22
C GLU A 158 -13.81 15.27 21.28
N MET A 159 -14.15 15.84 20.13
CA MET A 159 -14.58 17.24 19.96
C MET A 159 -15.67 17.67 20.95
N ILE A 160 -16.82 16.99 20.98
CA ILE A 160 -17.94 17.36 21.85
C ILE A 160 -17.53 17.26 23.32
N SER A 161 -16.83 16.19 23.69
CA SER A 161 -16.36 16.02 25.06
C SER A 161 -15.32 17.07 25.48
N GLY A 162 -14.49 17.50 24.53
CA GLY A 162 -13.49 18.54 24.72
C GLY A 162 -14.15 19.88 25.02
N GLN A 163 -15.13 20.28 24.21
CA GLN A 163 -15.83 21.55 24.38
C GLN A 163 -16.56 21.65 25.72
N VAL A 164 -17.30 20.61 26.12
CA VAL A 164 -17.98 20.57 27.43
C VAL A 164 -17.00 20.76 28.57
N ARG A 165 -15.84 20.10 28.50
CA ARG A 165 -14.81 20.22 29.53
C ARG A 165 -14.11 21.59 29.50
N MET A 166 -13.86 22.15 28.32
CA MET A 166 -13.31 23.51 28.18
C MET A 166 -14.25 24.54 28.83
N ARG A 167 -15.54 24.47 28.50
CA ARG A 167 -16.57 25.32 29.11
C ARG A 167 -16.66 25.15 30.62
N ALA A 168 -16.62 23.90 31.11
CA ALA A 168 -16.59 23.62 32.54
C ALA A 168 -15.35 24.20 33.24
N ARG A 169 -14.17 24.19 32.59
CA ARG A 169 -12.96 24.80 33.13
C ARG A 169 -13.09 26.33 33.23
N LEU A 170 -13.58 26.98 32.17
CA LEU A 170 -13.83 28.43 32.20
C LEU A 170 -14.86 28.81 33.27
N ARG A 171 -15.90 27.99 33.45
CA ARG A 171 -16.91 28.17 34.51
C ARG A 171 -16.33 27.99 35.91
N ALA A 172 -15.50 26.97 36.10
CA ALA A 172 -14.81 26.75 37.38
C ALA A 172 -13.89 27.93 37.72
N ARG A 173 -13.28 28.55 36.72
CA ARG A 173 -12.36 29.68 36.93
C ARG A 173 -13.06 31.02 37.13
N PHE A 174 -14.05 31.34 36.29
CA PHE A 174 -14.67 32.68 36.23
C PHE A 174 -16.08 32.74 36.85
N GLY A 175 -16.56 31.63 37.44
CA GLY A 175 -17.93 31.50 37.90
C GLY A 175 -18.93 31.19 36.78
N PRO A 176 -20.22 31.01 37.13
CA PRO A 176 -21.29 30.73 36.17
C PRO A 176 -21.46 31.87 35.16
N GLU A 177 -21.87 31.52 33.95
CA GLU A 177 -22.21 32.47 32.89
C GLU A 177 -23.36 33.39 33.35
N LYS A 178 -23.18 34.71 33.18
CA LYS A 178 -24.15 35.72 33.65
C LYS A 178 -25.33 35.88 32.70
N ASP A 179 -25.03 35.93 31.41
CA ASP A 179 -25.97 36.15 30.31
C ASP A 179 -25.41 35.54 29.01
N PHE A 180 -26.15 35.65 27.90
CA PHE A 180 -25.67 35.14 26.61
C PHE A 180 -24.47 35.90 26.06
N THR A 181 -24.28 37.16 26.41
CA THR A 181 -23.10 37.94 26.02
C THR A 181 -21.84 37.36 26.68
N ASP A 182 -21.88 37.05 27.99
CA ASP A 182 -20.79 36.38 28.69
C ASP A 182 -20.56 34.95 28.15
N SER A 183 -21.64 34.23 27.81
CA SER A 183 -21.53 32.90 27.22
C SER A 183 -20.86 32.92 25.85
N VAL A 184 -21.21 33.89 24.99
CA VAL A 184 -20.57 34.12 23.68
C VAL A 184 -19.13 34.58 23.84
N ARG A 185 -18.84 35.46 24.80
CA ARG A 185 -17.47 35.88 25.10
C ARG A 185 -16.60 34.67 25.47
N ARG A 186 -17.09 33.76 26.31
CA ARG A 186 -16.39 32.50 26.65
C ARG A 186 -16.24 31.55 25.46
N SER A 187 -17.22 31.54 24.54
CA SER A 187 -17.20 30.72 23.33
C SER A 187 -16.14 31.21 22.35
N THR A 188 -16.16 32.51 22.06
CA THR A 188 -15.19 33.19 21.18
C THR A 188 -13.80 33.29 21.80
N PHE A 189 -13.68 33.29 23.13
CA PHE A 189 -12.38 33.16 23.79
C PHE A 189 -11.70 31.82 23.46
N CYS A 190 -12.45 30.72 23.33
CA CYS A 190 -11.86 29.45 22.86
C CYS A 190 -11.32 29.57 21.42
N TRP A 191 -11.97 30.36 20.56
CA TRP A 191 -11.46 30.67 19.22
C TRP A 191 -10.20 31.54 19.28
N TRP A 192 -10.19 32.57 20.12
CA TRP A 192 -9.02 33.42 20.34
C TRP A 192 -7.81 32.65 20.88
N LEU A 193 -8.04 31.73 21.83
CA LEU A 193 -7.01 30.82 22.35
C LEU A 193 -6.41 29.95 21.24
N HIS A 194 -7.24 29.55 20.27
CA HIS A 194 -6.77 28.82 19.09
C HIS A 194 -5.89 29.70 18.19
N GLU A 195 -6.34 30.90 17.83
CA GLU A 195 -5.58 31.82 16.97
C GLU A 195 -4.24 32.23 17.61
N ASN A 196 -4.22 32.32 18.94
CA ASN A 196 -3.03 32.68 19.70
C ASN A 196 -2.23 31.46 20.21
N TYR A 197 -2.57 30.24 19.76
CA TYR A 197 -2.04 29.00 20.32
C TYR A 197 -0.50 28.95 20.32
N GLY A 198 0.15 29.32 19.22
CA GLY A 198 1.61 29.28 19.10
C GLY A 198 2.31 30.11 20.17
N ARG A 199 1.86 31.35 20.39
CA ARG A 199 2.37 32.24 21.44
C ARG A 199 2.06 31.70 22.85
N LEU A 200 0.85 31.18 23.05
CA LEU A 200 0.37 30.78 24.38
C LEU A 200 0.89 29.42 24.83
N ALA A 201 1.25 28.51 23.92
CA ALA A 201 1.79 27.19 24.23
C ALA A 201 3.17 27.25 24.92
N LEU A 202 3.96 28.30 24.61
CA LEU A 202 5.23 28.59 25.27
C LEU A 202 5.05 28.87 26.77
N LEU A 203 3.92 29.50 27.15
CA LEU A 203 3.59 29.82 28.54
C LEU A 203 3.14 28.60 29.36
N THR A 204 2.83 27.47 28.70
CA THR A 204 2.37 26.24 29.35
C THR A 204 3.47 25.20 29.52
N GLY A 205 4.73 25.57 29.27
CA GLY A 205 5.90 24.65 29.30
C GLY A 205 5.75 23.47 28.34
N THR A 206 4.83 23.56 27.37
CA THR A 206 4.45 22.45 26.49
C THR A 206 5.28 22.53 25.22
N VAL A 207 6.59 22.38 25.37
CA VAL A 207 7.46 22.03 24.25
C VAL A 207 7.23 20.54 24.00
N VAL A 208 6.45 20.24 22.97
CA VAL A 208 6.47 18.91 22.35
C VAL A 208 7.27 19.06 21.07
N VAL A 209 8.58 19.00 21.20
CA VAL A 209 9.46 18.50 20.14
C VAL A 209 9.26 16.99 20.16
N ASN A 210 8.54 16.44 19.17
CA ASN A 210 8.41 14.99 19.02
C ASN A 210 9.34 14.50 17.91
N GLY A 211 10.42 13.83 18.32
CA GLY A 211 10.89 12.61 17.67
C GLY A 211 9.95 11.42 17.97
N PRO A 212 10.17 10.23 17.39
CA PRO A 212 9.14 9.17 17.32
C PRO A 212 9.25 8.08 18.43
N GLY A 213 8.08 7.71 19.01
CA GLY A 213 7.73 6.47 19.77
C GLY A 213 8.30 6.32 21.20
N ASP A 214 7.70 5.69 22.21
CA ASP A 214 6.41 5.03 22.50
C ASP A 214 6.25 4.94 24.06
N ASP A 215 5.11 4.43 24.53
CA ASP A 215 4.53 4.48 25.89
C ASP A 215 5.28 3.82 27.10
N VAL A 216 5.18 4.51 28.27
CA VAL A 216 5.00 4.05 29.69
C VAL A 216 6.19 3.47 30.50
N GLU A 217 6.64 4.19 31.56
CA GLU A 217 6.51 3.92 33.03
C GLU A 217 7.53 4.78 33.86
N ASP A 218 7.07 5.55 34.85
CA ASP A 218 7.87 6.21 35.92
C ASP A 218 7.76 5.36 37.22
N PRO A 219 8.78 5.23 38.12
CA PRO A 219 9.23 6.33 39.05
C PRO A 219 10.68 6.13 39.63
N PRO A 220 11.13 6.76 40.76
CA PRO A 220 11.01 8.13 41.28
C PRO A 220 12.36 8.87 41.57
N VAL A 221 12.26 10.20 41.63
CA VAL A 221 13.07 11.29 42.26
C VAL A 221 14.26 10.95 43.20
N SER A 222 15.45 11.56 42.96
CA SER A 222 16.27 12.24 44.01
C SER A 222 17.46 13.11 43.50
N ALA A 223 17.44 14.39 43.93
CA ALA A 223 18.55 15.31 44.30
C ALA A 223 19.61 15.83 43.28
N PRO A 224 20.18 17.04 43.49
CA PRO A 224 20.55 18.00 42.44
C PRO A 224 22.04 17.98 42.04
N TYR A 225 22.33 18.30 40.78
CA TYR A 225 23.69 18.57 40.29
C TYR A 225 23.68 19.87 39.47
N GLU A 226 24.46 20.87 39.91
CA GLU A 226 24.70 22.12 39.20
C GLU A 226 25.57 21.89 37.95
N PRO A 227 25.23 22.43 36.76
CA PRO A 227 26.04 22.24 35.58
C PRO A 227 27.24 23.20 35.56
N PRO A 228 28.42 22.78 35.05
CA PRO A 228 29.51 23.70 34.76
C PRO A 228 29.16 24.55 33.53
N VAL A 229 29.50 25.83 33.61
CA VAL A 229 29.31 26.85 32.57
C VAL A 229 29.99 26.44 31.26
N ALA A 230 29.20 26.29 30.19
CA ALA A 230 29.68 26.17 28.82
C ALA A 230 29.53 27.54 28.09
N PRO A 231 30.42 27.89 27.14
CA PRO A 231 30.47 29.20 26.50
C PRO A 231 29.30 29.42 25.52
N PRO A 232 28.99 30.67 25.12
CA PRO A 232 27.74 31.00 24.43
C PRO A 232 27.74 30.46 22.99
N GLY A 233 26.75 29.64 22.65
CA GLY A 233 26.41 29.22 21.28
C GLY A 233 25.27 30.07 20.68
N PRO A 234 25.11 30.10 19.34
CA PRO A 234 24.33 31.13 18.64
C PRO A 234 22.81 30.86 18.60
N GLY A 235 22.02 31.94 18.77
CA GLY A 235 20.67 32.23 18.23
C GLY A 235 19.55 31.18 18.31
N GLU A 236 18.48 31.49 19.06
CA GLU A 236 17.34 30.61 19.40
C GLU A 236 16.25 30.36 18.31
N ASP A 237 16.42 30.71 17.03
CA ASP A 237 15.34 30.60 16.02
C ASP A 237 15.78 29.97 14.66
N ASP A 238 16.56 28.88 14.66
CA ASP A 238 16.83 28.10 13.43
C ASP A 238 16.16 26.71 13.50
N PRO A 239 15.10 26.42 12.70
CA PRO A 239 14.39 25.14 12.70
C PRO A 239 15.22 23.95 12.19
N GLY A 240 16.51 24.15 11.92
CA GLY A 240 17.45 23.10 11.52
C GLY A 240 17.30 22.67 10.07
N LEU A 241 18.28 21.89 9.62
CA LEU A 241 18.33 21.35 8.26
C LEU A 241 17.18 20.36 8.00
N LEU A 242 16.62 20.43 6.80
CA LEU A 242 15.64 19.47 6.29
C LEU A 242 16.31 18.13 5.99
N GLU A 243 15.76 17.05 6.54
CA GLU A 243 16.14 15.70 6.16
C GLU A 243 15.43 15.32 4.84
N LEU A 244 16.16 15.33 3.75
CA LEU A 244 15.65 14.91 2.45
C LEU A 244 15.64 13.39 2.34
N TRP A 245 14.60 12.82 1.70
CA TRP A 245 14.60 11.39 1.44
C TRP A 245 15.72 11.02 0.48
N PRO A 246 16.31 9.82 0.62
CA PRO A 246 17.20 9.27 -0.37
C PRO A 246 16.59 9.34 -1.77
N PHE A 247 17.38 9.66 -2.78
CA PHE A 247 16.93 9.77 -4.18
C PHE A 247 16.02 8.61 -4.61
N GLY A 248 16.34 7.38 -4.18
CA GLY A 248 15.55 6.17 -4.45
C GLY A 248 14.09 6.25 -3.98
N LYS A 249 13.83 6.88 -2.82
CA LYS A 249 12.49 7.04 -2.22
C LYS A 249 11.72 8.26 -2.73
N GLN A 250 12.40 9.24 -3.31
CA GLN A 250 11.74 10.44 -3.83
C GLN A 250 10.93 10.13 -5.11
N SER A 251 9.78 10.78 -5.30
CA SER A 251 9.06 10.75 -6.58
C SER A 251 9.82 11.54 -7.66
N LYS A 252 9.89 11.02 -8.88
CA LYS A 252 10.59 11.64 -10.02
C LYS A 252 9.64 12.42 -10.94
N GLY A 253 8.50 12.85 -10.41
CA GLY A 253 7.56 13.67 -11.14
C GLY A 253 6.35 14.04 -10.32
N LEU A 254 5.84 15.24 -10.55
CA LEU A 254 4.62 15.76 -9.97
C LEU A 254 3.88 16.51 -11.08
N PHE A 255 2.69 16.04 -11.45
CA PHE A 255 1.90 16.70 -12.47
C PHE A 255 1.22 17.93 -11.87
N ALA A 256 1.09 19.00 -12.65
CA ALA A 256 0.32 20.16 -12.25
C ALA A 256 -1.19 19.82 -12.27
N VAL A 257 -1.90 20.18 -11.21
CA VAL A 257 -3.37 20.10 -11.13
C VAL A 257 -3.97 21.50 -11.09
N PRO A 258 -5.17 21.71 -11.69
CA PRO A 258 -5.89 22.97 -11.55
C PRO A 258 -6.06 23.33 -10.07
N GLY A 259 -5.72 24.57 -9.69
CA GLY A 259 -5.81 25.06 -8.31
C GLY A 259 -4.66 24.68 -7.37
N TYR A 260 -3.66 23.89 -7.80
CA TYR A 260 -2.43 23.54 -7.06
C TYR A 260 -2.66 23.22 -5.57
N VAL A 261 -2.25 24.10 -4.66
CA VAL A 261 -2.41 23.94 -3.20
C VAL A 261 -3.88 23.78 -2.82
N GLY A 262 -4.76 24.58 -3.43
CA GLY A 262 -6.21 24.52 -3.21
C GLY A 262 -6.82 23.17 -3.60
N ALA A 263 -6.23 22.48 -4.59
CA ALA A 263 -6.63 21.13 -4.96
C ALA A 263 -6.32 20.11 -3.86
N TYR A 264 -5.12 20.21 -3.28
CA TYR A 264 -4.67 19.34 -2.21
C TYR A 264 -5.46 19.59 -0.93
N ARG A 265 -5.70 20.86 -0.58
CA ARG A 265 -6.57 21.24 0.54
C ARG A 265 -7.99 20.71 0.36
N THR A 266 -8.61 20.91 -0.81
CA THR A 266 -9.96 20.40 -1.09
C THR A 266 -10.05 18.88 -0.94
N ALA A 267 -9.07 18.14 -1.44
CA ALA A 267 -9.05 16.69 -1.33
C ALA A 267 -8.87 16.20 0.12
N VAL A 268 -7.97 16.82 0.89
CA VAL A 268 -7.78 16.49 2.31
C VAL A 268 -9.02 16.86 3.13
N GLN A 269 -9.61 18.02 2.87
CA GLN A 269 -10.84 18.48 3.51
C GLN A 269 -12.02 17.51 3.28
N ALA A 270 -12.13 16.94 2.08
CA ALA A 270 -13.15 15.95 1.75
C ALA A 270 -12.94 14.61 2.48
N ALA A 271 -11.70 14.29 2.86
CA ALA A 271 -11.33 13.04 3.52
C ALA A 271 -11.29 13.12 5.07
N LEU A 272 -11.58 14.26 5.69
CA LEU A 272 -11.50 14.46 7.15
C LEU A 272 -12.24 13.39 7.97
N TYR A 273 -13.38 12.90 7.48
CA TYR A 273 -14.25 11.98 8.23
C TYR A 273 -14.30 10.57 7.64
N GLY A 274 -13.37 10.22 6.75
CA GLY A 274 -13.39 8.94 6.04
C GLY A 274 -14.24 9.00 4.78
N ILE A 275 -13.63 8.75 3.63
CA ILE A 275 -14.30 8.76 2.32
C ILE A 275 -13.72 7.65 1.42
N SER A 276 -14.54 6.96 0.63
CA SER A 276 -13.98 5.99 -0.32
C SER A 276 -13.20 6.72 -1.42
N GLN A 277 -12.29 6.02 -2.09
CA GLN A 277 -11.50 6.63 -3.17
C GLN A 277 -12.39 7.12 -4.33
N ASP A 278 -13.41 6.34 -4.72
CA ASP A 278 -14.32 6.74 -5.80
C ASP A 278 -15.24 7.88 -5.36
N ASP A 279 -15.69 7.90 -4.10
CA ASP A 279 -16.45 9.02 -3.55
C ASP A 279 -15.62 10.29 -3.45
N LEU A 280 -14.32 10.19 -3.14
CA LEU A 280 -13.40 11.33 -3.13
C LEU A 280 -13.22 11.92 -4.53
N VAL A 281 -13.05 11.06 -5.54
CA VAL A 281 -12.99 11.49 -6.95
C VAL A 281 -14.31 12.17 -7.35
N GLY A 282 -15.45 11.61 -6.95
CA GLY A 282 -16.77 12.21 -7.18
C GLY A 282 -16.97 13.54 -6.45
N ALA A 283 -16.47 13.65 -5.21
CA ALA A 283 -16.52 14.86 -4.40
C ALA A 283 -15.69 15.99 -5.02
N LEU A 284 -14.48 15.67 -5.49
CA LEU A 284 -13.61 16.61 -6.20
C LEU A 284 -14.26 17.13 -7.48
N LYS A 285 -14.89 16.25 -8.26
CA LYS A 285 -15.67 16.65 -9.44
C LYS A 285 -16.92 17.48 -9.14
N SER A 286 -17.34 17.55 -7.89
CA SER A 286 -18.53 18.29 -7.47
C SER A 286 -18.20 19.60 -6.77
N THR A 287 -16.91 19.89 -6.51
CA THR A 287 -16.50 21.07 -5.73
C THR A 287 -16.35 22.34 -6.57
N GLY A 288 -16.53 22.25 -7.90
CA GLY A 288 -16.24 23.31 -8.86
C GLY A 288 -14.73 23.47 -9.04
N GLY A 289 -14.25 23.38 -10.28
CA GLY A 289 -12.83 23.51 -10.62
C GLY A 289 -12.12 22.20 -11.01
N PHE A 290 -12.76 21.04 -10.87
CA PHE A 290 -12.27 19.75 -11.38
C PHE A 290 -13.23 19.08 -12.37
N ASP A 291 -14.27 19.79 -12.78
CA ASP A 291 -15.40 19.23 -13.53
C ASP A 291 -14.90 18.62 -14.86
N ASP A 292 -13.99 19.34 -15.52
CA ASP A 292 -13.32 18.96 -16.78
C ASP A 292 -12.10 18.04 -16.59
N VAL A 293 -11.71 17.72 -15.35
CA VAL A 293 -10.53 16.88 -15.08
C VAL A 293 -10.91 15.39 -15.22
N PRO A 294 -10.17 14.60 -16.00
CA PRO A 294 -10.38 13.16 -16.11
C PRO A 294 -10.31 12.43 -14.75
N PRO A 295 -11.23 11.49 -14.44
CA PRO A 295 -11.19 10.71 -13.20
C PRO A 295 -9.85 10.02 -12.93
N GLN A 296 -9.13 9.63 -13.97
CA GLN A 296 -7.81 9.00 -13.88
C GLN A 296 -6.76 9.95 -13.28
N LEU A 297 -6.78 11.24 -13.65
CA LEU A 297 -5.87 12.24 -13.07
C LEU A 297 -6.23 12.54 -11.61
N LEU A 298 -7.53 12.52 -11.26
CA LEU A 298 -7.97 12.67 -9.87
C LEU A 298 -7.55 11.47 -9.00
N ARG A 299 -7.58 10.25 -9.54
CA ARG A 299 -7.04 9.07 -8.85
C ARG A 299 -5.53 9.18 -8.63
N LEU A 300 -4.79 9.73 -9.59
CA LEU A 300 -3.37 10.01 -9.42
C LEU A 300 -3.13 11.08 -8.33
N LEU A 301 -3.99 12.10 -8.24
CA LEU A 301 -3.93 13.10 -7.17
C LEU A 301 -4.12 12.44 -5.79
N VAL A 302 -5.10 11.55 -5.66
CA VAL A 302 -5.32 10.78 -4.42
C VAL A 302 -4.11 9.93 -4.07
N LEU A 303 -3.49 9.27 -5.06
CA LEU A 303 -2.26 8.52 -4.85
C LEU A 303 -1.13 9.42 -4.33
N ARG A 304 -0.95 10.62 -4.91
CA ARG A 304 0.06 11.59 -4.46
C ARG A 304 -0.19 12.07 -3.03
N LEU A 305 -1.43 12.33 -2.66
CA LEU A 305 -1.79 12.72 -1.30
C LEU A 305 -1.44 11.64 -0.28
N LYS A 306 -1.54 10.35 -0.65
CA LYS A 306 -1.09 9.23 0.20
C LYS A 306 0.43 9.17 0.30
N GLU A 307 1.15 9.31 -0.81
CA GLU A 307 2.61 9.29 -0.84
C GLU A 307 3.26 10.44 -0.05
N LEU A 308 2.63 11.62 -0.06
CA LEU A 308 3.04 12.76 0.76
C LEU A 308 2.59 12.65 2.22
N GLU A 309 1.96 11.54 2.61
CA GLU A 309 1.40 11.32 3.95
C GLU A 309 0.39 12.40 4.36
N LEU A 310 -0.39 12.94 3.43
CA LEU A 310 -1.50 13.85 3.70
C LEU A 310 -2.83 13.09 3.89
N LEU A 311 -2.94 11.91 3.27
CA LEU A 311 -4.03 10.95 3.45
C LEU A 311 -3.52 9.58 3.87
N LYS A 312 -4.30 8.85 4.66
CA LYS A 312 -4.09 7.44 5.01
C LYS A 312 -5.33 6.62 4.67
N GLU A 313 -5.13 5.35 4.32
CA GLU A 313 -6.23 4.43 4.05
C GLU A 313 -6.43 3.47 5.22
N GLN A 314 -7.66 3.36 5.72
CA GLN A 314 -8.06 2.43 6.76
C GLN A 314 -9.45 1.87 6.41
N ASN A 315 -9.60 0.54 6.38
CA ASN A 315 -10.86 -0.14 6.06
C ASN A 315 -11.53 0.35 4.76
N GLN A 316 -10.76 0.49 3.67
CA GLN A 316 -11.20 1.00 2.36
C GLN A 316 -11.69 2.46 2.34
N LEU A 317 -11.49 3.20 3.43
CA LEU A 317 -11.78 4.63 3.53
C LEU A 317 -10.48 5.43 3.69
N LEU A 318 -10.44 6.59 3.05
CA LEU A 318 -9.36 7.56 3.12
C LEU A 318 -9.66 8.57 4.21
N TYR A 319 -8.68 8.80 5.07
CA TYR A 319 -8.72 9.75 6.17
C TYR A 319 -7.58 10.76 6.03
N ALA A 320 -7.82 11.99 6.45
CA ALA A 320 -6.73 12.94 6.67
C ALA A 320 -5.74 12.40 7.72
N THR A 321 -4.45 12.62 7.49
CA THR A 321 -3.39 12.37 8.47
C THR A 321 -3.14 13.64 9.29
N PRO A 322 -2.33 13.60 10.36
CA PRO A 322 -1.90 14.82 11.05
C PRO A 322 -1.19 15.84 10.15
N SER A 323 -0.48 15.39 9.09
CA SER A 323 0.12 16.30 8.11
C SER A 323 -0.93 16.88 7.15
N GLY A 324 -1.96 16.09 6.82
CA GLY A 324 -3.13 16.55 6.08
C GLY A 324 -3.92 17.59 6.86
N ASP A 325 -4.19 17.34 8.14
CA ASP A 325 -4.86 18.30 9.04
C ASP A 325 -4.06 19.60 9.09
N ARG A 326 -2.74 19.53 9.31
CA ARG A 326 -1.84 20.69 9.28
C ARG A 326 -1.91 21.49 7.97
N LEU A 327 -2.05 20.83 6.82
CA LEU A 327 -2.19 21.50 5.52
C LEU A 327 -3.47 22.35 5.42
N LEU A 328 -4.51 21.98 6.18
CA LEU A 328 -5.76 22.74 6.27
C LEU A 328 -5.69 23.88 7.31
N GLU A 329 -4.82 23.75 8.32
CA GLU A 329 -4.62 24.75 9.37
C GLU A 329 -3.73 25.92 8.96
N GLU A 330 -2.71 25.66 8.14
CA GLU A 330 -1.69 26.65 7.79
C GLU A 330 -2.18 27.56 6.66
N GLU A 331 -2.00 28.87 6.81
CA GLU A 331 -2.32 29.87 5.77
C GLU A 331 -1.38 29.70 4.57
N GLU A 332 -0.07 29.67 4.84
CA GLU A 332 0.98 29.25 3.92
C GLU A 332 1.15 27.72 3.92
N PRO A 333 1.31 27.05 2.78
CA PRO A 333 1.30 25.59 2.70
C PRO A 333 2.64 24.95 3.12
N ASN A 334 3.19 25.35 4.26
CA ASN A 334 4.53 24.98 4.73
C ASN A 334 4.72 23.47 4.85
N ILE A 335 3.74 22.75 5.40
CA ILE A 335 3.81 21.28 5.45
C ILE A 335 3.83 20.65 4.05
N LEU A 336 3.14 21.23 3.07
CA LEU A 336 3.17 20.73 1.70
C LEU A 336 4.51 21.05 1.03
N VAL A 337 5.06 22.26 1.25
CA VAL A 337 6.41 22.63 0.81
C VAL A 337 7.45 21.67 1.38
N GLU A 338 7.41 21.43 2.68
CA GLU A 338 8.30 20.50 3.37
C GLU A 338 8.21 19.09 2.76
N ARG A 339 7.00 18.55 2.59
CA ARG A 339 6.79 17.21 2.01
C ARG A 339 7.24 17.13 0.56
N LEU A 340 7.04 18.18 -0.23
CA LEU A 340 7.49 18.23 -1.62
C LEU A 340 9.01 18.31 -1.72
N LEU A 341 9.66 19.13 -0.90
CA LEU A 341 11.13 19.19 -0.83
C LEU A 341 11.72 17.85 -0.38
N GLN A 342 11.17 17.24 0.67
CA GLN A 342 11.62 15.96 1.20
C GLN A 342 11.44 14.82 0.19
N ARG A 343 10.29 14.75 -0.50
CA ARG A 343 9.82 13.54 -1.17
C ARG A 343 9.73 13.64 -2.69
N VAL A 344 9.91 14.80 -3.30
CA VAL A 344 9.85 14.95 -4.77
C VAL A 344 11.17 15.48 -5.31
N TYR A 345 11.82 14.67 -6.13
CA TYR A 345 13.10 15.00 -6.74
C TYR A 345 12.93 16.16 -7.74
N GLY A 346 13.81 17.16 -7.63
CA GLY A 346 13.84 18.37 -8.47
C GLY A 346 13.46 19.65 -7.73
N PHE A 347 12.66 19.59 -6.66
CA PHE A 347 12.26 20.77 -5.89
C PHE A 347 13.46 21.40 -5.16
N ALA A 348 14.17 20.61 -4.35
CA ALA A 348 15.35 21.09 -3.61
C ALA A 348 16.47 21.55 -4.58
N GLN A 349 16.61 20.85 -5.70
CA GLN A 349 17.62 21.10 -6.73
C GLN A 349 17.39 22.44 -7.43
N ILE A 350 16.14 22.80 -7.74
CA ILE A 350 15.81 24.13 -8.29
C ILE A 350 16.17 25.24 -7.28
N LEU A 351 15.83 25.07 -6.00
CA LEU A 351 16.09 26.10 -4.99
C LEU A 351 17.59 26.35 -4.76
N LEU A 352 18.42 25.30 -4.78
CA LEU A 352 19.88 25.46 -4.68
C LEU A 352 20.51 26.00 -5.97
N HIS A 353 19.95 25.71 -7.14
CA HIS A 353 20.50 26.16 -8.42
C HIS A 353 20.32 27.67 -8.67
N LEU A 354 19.24 28.24 -8.16
CA LEU A 354 18.99 29.68 -8.22
C LEU A 354 19.86 30.39 -7.18
N ASN A 355 20.71 31.32 -7.58
CA ASN A 355 21.54 32.12 -6.66
C ASN A 355 20.82 33.41 -6.24
N GLU A 356 21.12 33.91 -5.04
CA GLU A 356 20.63 35.23 -4.59
C GLU A 356 20.99 36.30 -5.64
N GLY A 357 19.97 36.94 -6.21
CA GLY A 357 20.11 38.03 -7.19
C GLY A 357 20.32 37.62 -8.66
N ALA A 358 20.43 36.33 -8.99
CA ALA A 358 20.64 35.87 -10.38
C ALA A 358 19.54 34.93 -10.86
N GLY A 359 18.53 35.49 -11.55
CA GLY A 359 17.38 34.73 -12.04
C GLY A 359 17.70 33.83 -13.23
N LYS A 360 16.86 32.81 -13.44
CA LYS A 360 16.98 31.84 -14.54
C LYS A 360 15.72 31.81 -15.40
N THR A 361 15.91 31.62 -16.70
CA THR A 361 14.81 31.40 -17.65
C THR A 361 14.22 29.99 -17.51
N ASP A 362 13.02 29.79 -18.03
CA ASP A 362 12.38 28.45 -18.09
C ASP A 362 13.28 27.40 -18.75
N ALA A 363 13.99 27.79 -19.82
CA ALA A 363 14.88 26.91 -20.55
C ALA A 363 16.11 26.50 -19.73
N GLU A 364 16.72 27.44 -19.01
CA GLU A 364 17.88 27.15 -18.14
C GLU A 364 17.51 26.22 -16.97
N LEU A 365 16.35 26.43 -16.34
CA LEU A 365 15.88 25.56 -15.26
C LEU A 365 15.55 24.15 -15.77
N ALA A 366 14.93 24.04 -16.94
CA ALA A 366 14.65 22.76 -17.56
C ALA A 366 15.94 22.01 -17.94
N ASP A 367 16.88 22.70 -18.60
CA ASP A 367 18.18 22.13 -18.99
C ASP A 367 18.97 21.62 -17.79
N TYR A 368 19.03 22.41 -16.70
CA TYR A 368 19.65 21.99 -15.45
C TYR A 368 19.00 20.73 -14.87
N LEU A 369 17.67 20.72 -14.73
CA LEU A 369 16.95 19.58 -14.18
C LEU A 369 17.11 18.30 -15.03
N GLN A 370 17.13 18.45 -16.36
CA GLN A 370 17.37 17.33 -17.28
C GLN A 370 18.81 16.85 -17.23
N LYS A 371 19.78 17.75 -17.02
CA LYS A 371 21.20 17.39 -16.86
C LYS A 371 21.45 16.56 -15.60
N ILE A 372 20.84 16.95 -14.47
CA ILE A 372 20.98 16.21 -13.20
C ILE A 372 20.08 14.96 -13.16
N TYR A 373 19.14 14.79 -14.09
CA TYR A 373 18.38 13.55 -14.23
C TYR A 373 17.99 13.29 -15.69
N PRO A 374 18.89 12.66 -16.49
CA PRO A 374 18.72 12.47 -17.93
C PRO A 374 17.51 11.63 -18.35
N SER A 375 16.87 10.93 -17.41
CA SER A 375 15.64 10.19 -17.67
C SER A 375 14.41 11.08 -17.92
N TRP A 376 14.48 12.38 -17.61
CA TRP A 376 13.48 13.36 -18.06
C TRP A 376 13.72 13.76 -19.51
N THR A 377 13.31 12.91 -20.45
CA THR A 377 13.49 13.11 -21.90
C THR A 377 12.61 14.23 -22.49
N SER A 378 11.67 14.77 -21.71
CA SER A 378 10.77 15.87 -22.09
C SER A 378 10.81 16.99 -21.05
N PRO A 379 10.70 18.27 -21.46
CA PRO A 379 10.69 19.41 -20.52
C PRO A 379 9.42 19.50 -19.68
N ARG A 380 8.44 18.60 -19.87
CA ARG A 380 7.14 18.64 -19.19
C ARG A 380 7.26 18.52 -17.66
N VAL A 381 8.05 17.56 -17.16
CA VAL A 381 8.21 17.36 -15.71
C VAL A 381 8.98 18.51 -15.07
N PRO A 382 10.14 18.96 -15.61
CA PRO A 382 10.79 20.18 -15.14
C PRO A 382 9.87 21.41 -15.12
N ALA A 383 9.04 21.58 -16.16
CA ALA A 383 8.09 22.68 -16.24
C ALA A 383 7.02 22.62 -15.13
N ASP A 384 6.50 21.43 -14.82
CA ASP A 384 5.50 21.24 -13.76
C ASP A 384 6.11 21.46 -12.36
N ILE A 385 7.35 21.01 -12.11
CA ILE A 385 8.07 21.28 -10.85
C ILE A 385 8.24 22.78 -10.65
N ARG A 386 8.73 23.50 -11.66
CA ARG A 386 8.87 24.96 -11.61
C ARG A 386 7.53 25.67 -11.38
N ARG A 387 6.46 25.27 -12.07
CA ARG A 387 5.11 25.83 -11.86
C ARG A 387 4.63 25.62 -10.42
N TRP A 388 4.91 24.45 -9.85
CA TRP A 388 4.61 24.18 -8.44
C TRP A 388 5.43 25.07 -7.51
N CYS A 389 6.72 25.26 -7.76
CA CYS A 389 7.53 26.19 -6.96
C CYS A 389 6.99 27.62 -7.01
N GLY A 390 6.49 28.09 -8.16
CA GLY A 390 5.80 29.37 -8.27
C GLY A 390 4.47 29.40 -7.52
N ALA A 391 3.64 28.36 -7.66
CA ALA A 391 2.34 28.26 -6.97
C ALA A 391 2.46 28.13 -5.44
N LEU A 392 3.60 27.66 -4.94
CA LEU A 392 3.93 27.57 -3.51
C LEU A 392 4.59 28.86 -2.98
N GLY A 393 4.71 29.90 -3.80
CA GLY A 393 5.34 31.15 -3.40
C GLY A 393 6.85 31.07 -3.20
N LEU A 394 7.51 30.00 -3.63
CA LEU A 394 8.97 29.81 -3.48
C LEU A 394 9.76 30.55 -4.56
N LEU A 395 9.14 30.74 -5.73
CA LEU A 395 9.73 31.44 -6.86
C LEU A 395 8.79 32.51 -7.40
N GLU A 396 9.37 33.61 -7.88
CA GLU A 396 8.66 34.70 -8.55
C GLU A 396 9.28 34.99 -9.92
N VAL A 397 8.48 35.49 -10.87
CA VAL A 397 8.96 35.99 -12.16
C VAL A 397 9.08 37.51 -12.09
N LYS A 398 10.24 38.05 -12.43
CA LYS A 398 10.46 39.52 -12.50
C LYS A 398 10.26 40.03 -13.93
N GLU A 399 10.33 41.36 -14.10
CA GLU A 399 10.10 42.05 -15.39
C GLU A 399 11.01 41.59 -16.53
N ASP A 400 12.17 41.00 -16.20
CA ASP A 400 13.11 40.41 -17.17
C ASP A 400 12.68 39.01 -17.68
N GLY A 401 11.53 38.49 -17.22
CA GLY A 401 11.00 37.19 -17.60
C GLY A 401 11.72 35.99 -16.97
N LYS A 402 12.58 36.22 -15.96
CA LYS A 402 13.32 35.17 -15.26
C LYS A 402 12.74 34.87 -13.88
N TRP A 403 12.98 33.65 -13.41
CA TRP A 403 12.60 33.17 -12.09
C TRP A 403 13.65 33.51 -11.04
N TYR A 404 13.21 34.04 -9.92
CA TYR A 404 13.99 34.38 -8.75
C TYR A 404 13.43 33.68 -7.52
N LEU A 405 14.28 33.43 -6.52
CA LEU A 405 13.83 33.01 -5.19
C LEU A 405 13.12 34.18 -4.51
N THR A 406 11.95 33.91 -3.93
CA THR A 406 11.28 34.81 -2.99
C THR A 406 11.94 34.73 -1.61
N ASP A 407 11.52 35.57 -0.66
CA ASP A 407 11.96 35.47 0.74
C ASP A 407 11.63 34.09 1.34
N GLU A 408 10.48 33.53 0.99
CA GLU A 408 10.07 32.17 1.39
C GLU A 408 10.95 31.09 0.71
N GLY A 409 11.24 31.26 -0.58
CA GLY A 409 12.19 30.39 -1.29
C GLY A 409 13.58 30.39 -0.67
N LEU A 410 14.06 31.56 -0.22
CA LEU A 410 15.34 31.71 0.49
C LEU A 410 15.30 31.05 1.87
N PHE A 411 14.20 31.19 2.60
CA PHE A 411 13.99 30.52 3.87
C PHE A 411 14.11 28.99 3.73
N TRP A 412 13.40 28.38 2.78
CA TRP A 412 13.48 26.94 2.55
C TRP A 412 14.84 26.50 2.00
N ARG A 413 15.48 27.30 1.14
CA ARG A 413 16.82 27.03 0.62
C ARG A 413 17.85 26.91 1.74
N ARG A 414 17.84 27.81 2.73
CA ARG A 414 18.80 27.80 3.85
C ARG A 414 18.69 26.54 4.72
N ARG A 415 17.53 25.90 4.71
CA ARG A 415 17.27 24.64 5.42
C ARG A 415 17.68 23.42 4.60
N LEU A 416 18.02 23.53 3.32
CA LEU A 416 18.49 22.38 2.55
C LEU A 416 19.92 22.00 2.95
N PRO A 417 20.26 20.71 3.00
CA PRO A 417 21.63 20.28 3.23
C PRO A 417 22.53 20.73 2.06
N GLU A 418 23.80 21.02 2.34
CA GLU A 418 24.79 21.41 1.32
C GLU A 418 24.95 20.34 0.23
N ALA A 419 24.84 19.06 0.61
CA ALA A 419 24.78 17.92 -0.30
C ALA A 419 23.34 17.43 -0.43
N LEU A 420 22.77 17.57 -1.63
CA LEU A 420 21.45 17.01 -1.93
C LEU A 420 21.56 15.51 -2.27
N PRO A 421 20.48 14.73 -2.11
CA PRO A 421 20.41 13.38 -2.64
C PRO A 421 20.63 13.41 -4.15
N GLU A 422 21.77 12.91 -4.60
CA GLU A 422 22.07 12.78 -6.02
C GLU A 422 21.43 11.50 -6.57
N PRO A 423 21.06 11.48 -7.86
CA PRO A 423 20.84 10.22 -8.55
C PRO A 423 22.08 9.37 -8.33
N TYR A 424 21.90 8.08 -8.05
CA TYR A 424 23.03 7.18 -7.96
C TYR A 424 23.94 7.40 -9.17
N ASP A 425 25.20 7.71 -8.88
CA ASP A 425 26.22 7.66 -9.89
C ASP A 425 26.22 6.21 -10.39
N ASP A 426 25.84 6.00 -11.66
CA ASP A 426 26.02 4.70 -12.31
C ASP A 426 27.50 4.26 -12.15
N ALA A 427 28.44 5.21 -11.88
CA ALA A 427 29.82 4.94 -11.56
C ALA A 427 30.07 4.10 -10.28
N TRP A 428 29.21 4.12 -9.25
CA TRP A 428 29.40 3.25 -8.07
C TRP A 428 29.13 1.78 -8.42
N ILE A 429 28.20 1.54 -9.35
CA ILE A 429 27.96 0.24 -9.97
C ILE A 429 29.16 -0.13 -10.86
N GLU A 430 29.70 0.83 -11.63
CA GLU A 430 30.93 0.65 -12.42
C GLU A 430 32.17 0.34 -11.56
N SER A 431 32.28 0.87 -10.33
CA SER A 431 33.43 0.63 -9.45
C SER A 431 33.50 -0.78 -8.84
N ARG A 432 32.35 -1.47 -8.69
CA ARG A 432 32.30 -2.91 -8.38
C ARG A 432 32.25 -3.78 -9.64
N THR A 433 31.83 -3.23 -10.79
CA THR A 433 31.83 -3.93 -12.09
C THR A 433 33.10 -3.68 -12.92
N SER A 434 34.08 -2.93 -12.40
CA SER A 434 35.43 -2.84 -12.99
C SER A 434 36.22 -4.16 -12.89
N VAL A 435 35.59 -5.22 -12.37
CA VAL A 435 35.96 -6.60 -12.69
C VAL A 435 35.04 -7.09 -13.83
N GLY A 436 35.39 -6.68 -15.05
CA GLY A 436 34.91 -7.33 -16.27
C GLY A 436 34.03 -6.46 -17.17
N SER A 437 34.64 -5.93 -18.23
CA SER A 437 33.92 -5.58 -19.46
C SER A 437 32.95 -6.71 -19.85
N PRO A 438 31.85 -6.43 -20.61
CA PRO A 438 30.84 -7.43 -21.00
C PRO A 438 31.35 -8.57 -21.91
N SER A 439 32.66 -8.75 -22.05
CA SER A 439 33.32 -9.65 -23.00
C SER A 439 34.05 -10.83 -22.34
N GLN A 440 33.99 -11.03 -21.00
CA GLN A 440 34.47 -12.29 -20.43
C GLN A 440 33.41 -13.37 -20.65
N THR A 441 33.56 -14.11 -21.74
CA THR A 441 32.73 -15.28 -22.06
C THR A 441 32.72 -16.23 -20.87
N THR A 442 31.57 -16.39 -20.22
CA THR A 442 31.40 -17.42 -19.19
C THR A 442 31.76 -18.77 -19.81
N SER A 443 32.75 -19.45 -19.23
CA SER A 443 33.15 -20.79 -19.67
C SER A 443 32.02 -21.76 -19.34
N PHE A 444 31.09 -21.97 -20.27
CA PHE A 444 29.95 -22.87 -20.09
C PHE A 444 30.25 -24.23 -20.76
N PRO A 445 29.92 -25.38 -20.12
CA PRO A 445 30.19 -26.70 -20.68
C PRO A 445 29.52 -26.95 -22.04
N ALA A 446 30.10 -27.83 -22.84
CA ALA A 446 29.48 -28.25 -24.10
C ALA A 446 28.16 -28.99 -23.83
N PHE A 447 27.18 -28.82 -24.72
CA PHE A 447 25.88 -29.49 -24.58
C PHE A 447 26.01 -31.02 -24.55
N SER A 448 26.92 -31.60 -25.34
CA SER A 448 27.21 -33.03 -25.33
C SER A 448 27.57 -33.53 -23.94
N ASP A 449 28.45 -32.82 -23.24
CA ASP A 449 28.93 -33.21 -21.91
C ASP A 449 27.82 -33.11 -20.86
N ILE A 450 26.96 -32.09 -20.97
CA ILE A 450 25.79 -31.93 -20.11
C ILE A 450 24.80 -33.07 -20.34
N LEU A 451 24.52 -33.40 -21.60
CA LEU A 451 23.60 -34.47 -21.96
C LEU A 451 24.13 -35.83 -21.51
N ASP A 452 25.42 -36.09 -21.70
CA ASP A 452 26.09 -37.31 -21.25
C ASP A 452 26.08 -37.41 -19.73
N ARG A 453 26.31 -36.31 -19.00
CA ARG A 453 26.18 -36.28 -17.54
C ARG A 453 24.76 -36.63 -17.12
N LEU A 454 23.74 -36.00 -17.71
CA LEU A 454 22.33 -36.25 -17.36
C LEU A 454 21.91 -37.71 -17.63
N LYS A 455 22.38 -38.31 -18.73
CA LYS A 455 22.05 -39.69 -19.11
C LYS A 455 22.70 -40.73 -18.20
N ASN A 456 23.92 -40.44 -17.73
CA ASN A 456 24.72 -41.39 -16.93
C ASN A 456 24.65 -41.10 -15.42
N ASP A 457 23.79 -40.17 -14.98
CA ASP A 457 23.69 -39.82 -13.58
C ASP A 457 22.82 -40.83 -12.81
N PRO A 458 23.40 -41.63 -11.88
CA PRO A 458 22.67 -42.69 -11.20
C PRO A 458 21.50 -42.15 -10.37
N ASP A 459 21.63 -40.95 -9.80
CA ASP A 459 20.61 -40.34 -8.94
C ASP A 459 19.34 -39.97 -9.71
N ILE A 460 19.44 -39.86 -11.04
CA ILE A 460 18.33 -39.46 -11.91
C ILE A 460 18.07 -40.44 -13.05
N ALA A 461 18.67 -41.63 -13.01
CA ALA A 461 18.49 -42.68 -14.02
C ALA A 461 17.00 -43.05 -14.24
N SER A 462 16.19 -42.91 -13.18
CA SER A 462 14.74 -43.16 -13.21
C SER A 462 13.90 -42.07 -13.89
N TYR A 463 14.46 -40.88 -14.15
CA TYR A 463 13.76 -39.78 -14.80
C TYR A 463 13.82 -39.90 -16.32
N ILE A 464 12.68 -39.64 -16.98
CA ILE A 464 12.61 -39.58 -18.43
C ILE A 464 12.81 -38.14 -18.89
N PHE A 465 13.92 -37.91 -19.57
CA PHE A 465 14.19 -36.66 -20.25
C PHE A 465 14.12 -36.87 -21.77
N ASN A 466 13.51 -35.92 -22.47
CA ASN A 466 13.56 -35.86 -23.92
C ASN A 466 14.78 -35.03 -24.33
N ASP A 467 15.71 -35.64 -25.08
CA ASP A 467 16.94 -35.00 -25.55
C ASP A 467 16.66 -33.68 -26.29
N ALA A 468 15.58 -33.62 -27.08
CA ALA A 468 15.20 -32.40 -27.80
C ALA A 468 14.72 -31.30 -26.85
N GLN A 469 14.02 -31.64 -25.76
CA GLN A 469 13.61 -30.67 -24.74
C GLN A 469 14.81 -30.14 -23.95
N ILE A 470 15.79 -31.00 -23.61
CA ILE A 470 17.03 -30.56 -22.97
C ILE A 470 17.83 -29.66 -23.93
N ALA A 471 17.91 -30.01 -25.21
CA ALA A 471 18.58 -29.19 -26.22
C ALA A 471 17.93 -27.81 -26.37
N ALA A 472 16.60 -27.76 -26.40
CA ALA A 472 15.85 -26.50 -26.46
C ALA A 472 16.05 -25.64 -25.20
N LEU A 473 16.02 -26.27 -24.01
CA LEU A 473 16.33 -25.60 -22.74
C LEU A 473 17.75 -25.03 -22.73
N HIS A 474 18.74 -25.82 -23.18
CA HIS A 474 20.12 -25.36 -23.34
C HIS A 474 20.20 -24.16 -24.28
N ALA A 475 19.57 -24.26 -25.46
CA ALA A 475 19.57 -23.19 -26.45
C ALA A 475 18.97 -21.89 -25.88
N ALA A 476 17.81 -21.95 -25.19
CA ALA A 476 17.19 -20.77 -24.60
C ALA A 476 18.03 -20.12 -23.50
N PHE A 477 18.75 -20.91 -22.69
CA PHE A 477 19.68 -20.37 -21.71
C PHE A 477 20.94 -19.76 -22.33
N ARG A 478 21.28 -20.11 -23.57
CA ARG A 478 22.55 -19.76 -24.19
C ARG A 478 22.43 -18.78 -25.36
N CYS A 479 21.25 -18.58 -25.92
CA CYS A 479 21.05 -17.75 -27.10
C CYS A 479 21.10 -16.23 -26.82
N ASN A 480 21.01 -15.81 -25.56
CA ASN A 480 21.05 -14.40 -25.19
C ASN A 480 21.99 -14.19 -23.98
N ASP A 481 22.81 -13.14 -24.06
CA ASP A 481 23.80 -12.82 -23.04
C ASP A 481 23.22 -12.08 -21.84
N ILE A 482 22.02 -11.49 -21.96
CA ILE A 482 21.39 -10.67 -20.92
C ILE A 482 20.07 -11.30 -20.45
N LYS A 483 19.25 -11.79 -21.38
CA LYS A 483 17.89 -12.31 -21.12
C LYS A 483 17.87 -13.85 -21.15
N ARG A 484 18.22 -14.47 -20.01
CA ARG A 484 18.23 -15.94 -19.85
C ARG A 484 17.06 -16.41 -18.99
N PHE A 485 15.85 -16.22 -19.49
CA PHE A 485 14.62 -16.54 -18.78
C PHE A 485 13.77 -17.56 -19.57
N VAL A 486 13.41 -18.66 -18.90
CA VAL A 486 12.59 -19.72 -19.47
C VAL A 486 11.37 -20.00 -18.61
N LEU A 487 10.26 -20.36 -19.24
CA LEU A 487 9.04 -20.83 -18.60
C LEU A 487 8.77 -22.27 -19.03
N LEU A 488 8.54 -23.15 -18.07
CA LEU A 488 8.16 -24.54 -18.32
C LEU A 488 6.70 -24.70 -17.91
N SER A 489 5.82 -24.86 -18.88
CA SER A 489 4.39 -25.06 -18.65
C SER A 489 3.99 -26.50 -18.91
N GLY A 490 3.03 -27.02 -18.16
CA GLY A 490 2.52 -28.37 -18.37
C GLY A 490 1.83 -28.96 -17.16
N LEU A 491 1.47 -30.23 -17.25
CA LEU A 491 0.82 -30.95 -16.16
C LEU A 491 1.68 -30.99 -14.90
N SER A 492 1.02 -31.01 -13.74
CA SER A 492 1.70 -31.29 -12.48
C SER A 492 2.28 -32.71 -12.49
N GLY A 493 3.53 -32.85 -12.02
CA GLY A 493 4.20 -34.14 -11.90
C GLY A 493 4.86 -34.69 -13.17
N THR A 494 5.07 -33.86 -14.21
CA THR A 494 5.81 -34.24 -15.43
C THR A 494 7.33 -34.01 -15.36
N GLY A 495 7.83 -33.45 -14.26
CA GLY A 495 9.27 -33.28 -14.02
C GLY A 495 9.85 -31.93 -14.43
N LYS A 496 9.03 -30.89 -14.64
CA LYS A 496 9.45 -29.53 -15.02
C LYS A 496 10.56 -28.95 -14.13
N THR A 497 10.33 -28.90 -12.82
CA THR A 497 11.32 -28.40 -11.85
C THR A 497 12.55 -29.30 -11.83
N THR A 498 12.34 -30.60 -11.97
CA THR A 498 13.42 -31.60 -11.92
C THR A 498 14.35 -31.53 -13.12
N VAL A 499 13.84 -31.32 -14.34
CA VAL A 499 14.70 -31.21 -15.53
C VAL A 499 15.60 -29.98 -15.45
N VAL A 500 15.08 -28.84 -14.98
CA VAL A 500 15.88 -27.62 -14.82
C VAL A 500 16.90 -27.78 -13.70
N LEU A 501 16.49 -28.31 -12.55
CA LEU A 501 17.39 -28.53 -11.41
C LEU A 501 18.55 -29.45 -11.78
N ASN A 502 18.27 -30.55 -12.47
CA ASN A 502 19.32 -31.50 -12.87
C ASN A 502 20.20 -30.95 -13.99
N TYR A 503 19.64 -30.18 -14.92
CA TYR A 503 20.44 -29.44 -15.91
C TYR A 503 21.43 -28.51 -15.20
N ALA A 504 20.97 -27.72 -14.23
CA ALA A 504 21.81 -26.82 -13.45
C ALA A 504 22.87 -27.59 -12.62
N ARG A 505 22.50 -28.72 -12.00
CA ARG A 505 23.44 -29.59 -11.28
C ARG A 505 24.50 -30.21 -12.19
N ALA A 506 24.13 -30.66 -13.39
CA ALA A 506 25.06 -31.18 -14.37
C ALA A 506 26.09 -30.12 -14.78
N VAL A 507 25.64 -28.88 -15.03
CA VAL A 507 26.53 -27.74 -15.30
C VAL A 507 27.46 -27.47 -14.11
N CYS A 508 26.91 -27.41 -12.89
CA CYS A 508 27.73 -27.21 -11.68
C CYS A 508 28.79 -28.32 -11.53
N TYR A 509 28.41 -29.59 -11.73
CA TYR A 509 29.31 -30.73 -11.65
C TYR A 509 30.47 -30.62 -12.65
N LEU A 510 30.16 -30.37 -13.93
CA LEU A 510 31.17 -30.24 -14.99
C LEU A 510 32.11 -29.06 -14.75
N MET A 511 31.62 -28.00 -14.13
CA MET A 511 32.39 -26.81 -13.76
C MET A 511 33.01 -26.86 -12.36
N LYS A 512 32.85 -27.98 -11.63
CA LYS A 512 33.33 -28.17 -10.25
C LYS A 512 32.81 -27.11 -9.26
N LEU A 513 31.56 -26.73 -9.42
CA LEU A 513 30.85 -25.74 -8.59
C LEU A 513 30.00 -26.44 -7.54
N ARG A 514 29.82 -25.78 -6.39
CA ARG A 514 28.94 -26.28 -5.31
C ARG A 514 27.49 -25.90 -5.62
N PRO A 515 26.59 -26.87 -5.86
CA PRO A 515 25.19 -26.60 -6.22
C PRO A 515 24.47 -25.68 -5.23
N GLU A 516 24.74 -25.82 -3.94
CA GLU A 516 24.12 -25.05 -2.84
C GLU A 516 24.47 -23.55 -2.90
N THR A 517 25.52 -23.21 -3.66
CA THR A 517 25.95 -21.82 -3.85
C THR A 517 25.53 -21.22 -5.17
N HIS A 518 25.22 -22.05 -6.16
CA HIS A 518 24.95 -21.65 -7.54
C HIS A 518 23.51 -21.90 -7.98
N ILE A 519 22.71 -22.62 -7.19
CA ILE A 519 21.33 -22.98 -7.50
C ILE A 519 20.44 -22.59 -6.33
N GLU A 520 19.38 -21.84 -6.61
CA GLU A 520 18.31 -21.56 -5.66
C GLU A 520 16.97 -22.00 -6.24
N VAL A 521 16.22 -22.81 -5.48
CA VAL A 521 14.87 -23.23 -5.84
C VAL A 521 13.90 -22.56 -4.89
N VAL A 522 13.06 -21.68 -5.42
CA VAL A 522 12.16 -20.85 -4.63
C VAL A 522 10.71 -21.23 -4.92
N PRO A 523 9.98 -21.82 -3.96
CA PRO A 523 8.55 -22.04 -4.11
C PRO A 523 7.82 -20.71 -4.02
N VAL A 524 7.03 -20.37 -5.05
CA VAL A 524 6.27 -19.12 -5.06
C VAL A 524 5.06 -19.24 -4.15
N SER A 525 4.90 -18.27 -3.24
CA SER A 525 3.75 -18.24 -2.34
C SER A 525 2.57 -17.46 -2.96
N PRO A 526 1.32 -17.93 -2.81
CA PRO A 526 0.15 -17.28 -3.42
C PRO A 526 -0.18 -15.90 -2.83
N ASP A 527 0.37 -15.55 -1.66
CA ASP A 527 0.19 -14.26 -1.00
C ASP A 527 1.16 -13.17 -1.49
N TRP A 528 2.12 -13.50 -2.34
CA TRP A 528 3.07 -12.54 -2.89
C TRP A 528 2.38 -11.49 -3.76
N ARG A 529 2.46 -10.24 -3.32
CA ARG A 529 1.86 -9.06 -3.99
C ARG A 529 2.87 -8.04 -4.45
N ASP A 530 4.12 -8.20 -4.05
CA ASP A 530 5.25 -7.31 -4.33
C ASP A 530 6.57 -8.11 -4.27
N PRO A 531 7.72 -7.51 -4.63
CA PRO A 531 8.98 -8.24 -4.75
C PRO A 531 9.59 -8.74 -3.44
N SER A 532 9.01 -8.42 -2.27
CA SER A 532 9.58 -8.78 -0.96
C SER A 532 9.82 -10.28 -0.79
N GLY A 533 8.95 -11.13 -1.32
CA GLY A 533 9.13 -12.59 -1.27
C GLY A 533 10.34 -13.13 -2.04
N LEU A 534 10.89 -12.35 -2.99
CA LEU A 534 12.11 -12.70 -3.74
C LEU A 534 13.33 -11.92 -3.29
N LEU A 535 13.15 -10.62 -3.02
CA LEU A 535 14.25 -9.72 -2.73
C LEU A 535 14.51 -9.63 -1.22
N GLY A 536 13.45 -9.61 -0.42
CA GLY A 536 13.53 -9.33 1.01
C GLY A 536 12.82 -8.05 1.42
N TYR A 537 12.92 -7.73 2.71
CA TYR A 537 12.23 -6.60 3.32
C TYR A 537 13.05 -6.00 4.46
N PHE A 538 12.70 -4.78 4.86
CA PHE A 538 13.28 -4.17 6.06
C PHE A 538 12.63 -4.75 7.31
N ASN A 539 13.46 -5.23 8.23
CA ASN A 539 13.03 -5.61 9.56
C ASN A 539 13.11 -4.39 10.50
N ALA A 540 11.96 -3.94 10.97
CA ALA A 540 11.81 -2.77 11.83
C ALA A 540 11.98 -3.08 13.33
N LEU A 541 12.23 -4.34 13.72
CA LEU A 541 12.38 -4.74 15.12
C LEU A 541 13.80 -4.50 15.69
N HIS A 542 14.75 -4.11 14.85
CA HIS A 542 16.12 -3.78 15.26
C HIS A 542 16.30 -2.27 15.40
N ALA A 543 17.14 -1.85 16.36
CA ALA A 543 17.44 -0.44 16.62
C ALA A 543 18.04 0.27 15.38
N ASP A 544 18.83 -0.46 14.58
CA ASP A 544 19.22 -0.06 13.24
C ASP A 544 18.38 -0.83 12.20
N PRO A 545 17.86 -0.18 11.14
CA PRO A 545 17.07 -0.85 10.13
C PRO A 545 17.91 -1.92 9.42
N THR A 546 17.52 -3.18 9.57
CA THR A 546 18.21 -4.31 8.94
C THR A 546 17.44 -4.78 7.72
N PHE A 547 18.14 -5.13 6.63
CA PHE A 547 17.50 -5.71 5.45
C PHE A 547 17.58 -7.23 5.52
N GLN A 548 16.43 -7.89 5.55
CA GLN A 548 16.34 -9.34 5.52
C GLN A 548 16.29 -9.80 4.06
N ALA A 549 17.44 -10.18 3.53
CA ALA A 549 17.56 -10.70 2.17
C ALA A 549 17.02 -12.14 2.06
N GLU A 550 16.14 -12.39 1.10
CA GLU A 550 15.64 -13.72 0.77
C GLU A 550 16.70 -14.54 -0.01
N PRO A 551 16.58 -15.89 -0.06
CA PRO A 551 17.55 -16.75 -0.74
C PRO A 551 17.79 -16.37 -2.21
N ALA A 552 16.74 -15.98 -2.94
CA ALA A 552 16.86 -15.51 -4.31
C ALA A 552 17.76 -14.27 -4.43
N LEU A 553 17.62 -13.27 -3.55
CA LEU A 553 18.50 -12.12 -3.54
C LEU A 553 19.95 -12.52 -3.27
N ARG A 554 20.19 -13.39 -2.28
CA ARG A 554 21.55 -13.84 -1.97
C ARG A 554 22.20 -14.55 -3.16
N LEU A 555 21.42 -15.30 -3.95
CA LEU A 555 21.90 -15.87 -5.21
C LEU A 555 22.25 -14.77 -6.23
N VAL A 556 21.39 -13.77 -6.42
CA VAL A 556 21.60 -12.67 -7.36
C VAL A 556 22.86 -11.87 -7.00
N LEU A 557 23.08 -11.57 -5.72
CA LEU A 557 24.28 -10.86 -5.25
C LEU A 557 25.55 -11.65 -5.55
N ARG A 558 25.56 -12.96 -5.25
CA ARG A 558 26.68 -13.85 -5.62
C ARG A 558 26.93 -13.89 -7.12
N ALA A 559 25.86 -13.90 -7.92
CA ALA A 559 25.97 -13.89 -9.38
C ALA A 559 26.60 -12.60 -9.90
N ALA A 560 26.23 -11.45 -9.33
CA ALA A 560 26.79 -10.16 -9.68
C ALA A 560 28.26 -10.01 -9.24
N GLU A 561 28.66 -10.63 -8.12
CA GLU A 561 30.04 -10.62 -7.61
C GLU A 561 30.97 -11.58 -8.38
N ASP A 562 30.44 -12.67 -8.94
CA ASP A 562 31.20 -13.66 -9.71
C ASP A 562 30.61 -13.85 -11.12
N PRO A 563 30.77 -12.86 -12.02
CA PRO A 563 30.18 -12.88 -13.37
C PRO A 563 30.72 -14.02 -14.25
N THR A 564 31.82 -14.67 -13.86
CA THR A 564 32.49 -15.70 -14.66
C THR A 564 31.84 -17.07 -14.57
N ARG A 565 30.98 -17.29 -13.57
CA ARG A 565 30.34 -18.58 -13.27
C ARG A 565 28.82 -18.51 -13.40
N PRO A 566 28.14 -19.58 -13.83
CA PRO A 566 26.69 -19.58 -13.96
C PRO A 566 25.98 -19.68 -12.61
N TYR A 567 24.85 -18.99 -12.49
CA TYR A 567 23.92 -19.11 -11.36
C TYR A 567 22.52 -19.42 -11.87
N PHE A 568 21.73 -20.20 -11.13
CA PHE A 568 20.43 -20.70 -11.53
C PHE A 568 19.36 -20.39 -10.49
N LEU A 569 18.39 -19.55 -10.85
CA LEU A 569 17.20 -19.26 -10.04
C LEU A 569 16.01 -20.01 -10.61
N ILE A 570 15.44 -20.93 -9.84
CA ILE A 570 14.31 -21.76 -10.25
C ILE A 570 13.10 -21.38 -9.40
N LEU A 571 12.09 -20.76 -10.02
CA LEU A 571 10.84 -20.36 -9.39
C LEU A 571 9.81 -21.48 -9.59
N ASP A 572 9.45 -22.20 -8.53
CA ASP A 572 8.51 -23.30 -8.60
C ASP A 572 7.06 -22.80 -8.45
N GLU A 573 6.18 -23.26 -9.34
CA GLU A 573 4.78 -22.85 -9.43
C GLU A 573 4.62 -21.32 -9.53
N MET A 574 5.40 -20.74 -10.45
CA MET A 574 5.55 -19.30 -10.66
C MET A 574 4.22 -18.56 -10.83
N ASN A 575 3.19 -19.23 -11.35
CA ASN A 575 1.86 -18.70 -11.61
C ASN A 575 0.88 -18.77 -10.42
N LEU A 576 1.31 -19.22 -9.24
CA LEU A 576 0.50 -19.15 -8.02
C LEU A 576 0.19 -17.72 -7.58
N ALA A 577 1.10 -16.78 -7.84
CA ALA A 577 0.92 -15.35 -7.64
C ALA A 577 0.99 -14.58 -8.96
N ARG A 578 0.54 -13.32 -8.96
CA ARG A 578 0.65 -12.44 -10.14
C ARG A 578 2.09 -12.08 -10.41
N VAL A 579 2.68 -12.74 -11.41
CA VAL A 579 4.10 -12.66 -11.73
C VAL A 579 4.56 -11.24 -12.01
N GLU A 580 3.76 -10.47 -12.74
CA GLU A 580 4.07 -9.08 -13.04
C GLU A 580 4.17 -8.17 -11.82
N HIS A 581 3.69 -8.59 -10.64
CA HIS A 581 3.83 -7.80 -9.41
C HIS A 581 5.16 -8.10 -8.71
N TYR A 582 5.36 -9.35 -8.26
CA TYR A 582 6.53 -9.70 -7.47
C TYR A 582 7.81 -9.81 -8.29
N PHE A 583 7.70 -10.14 -9.59
CA PHE A 583 8.84 -10.30 -10.50
C PHE A 583 9.15 -9.03 -11.30
N SER A 584 8.42 -7.93 -11.06
CA SER A 584 8.59 -6.67 -11.81
C SER A 584 10.02 -6.11 -11.85
N PRO A 585 10.84 -6.15 -10.77
CA PRO A 585 12.19 -5.60 -10.82
C PRO A 585 13.10 -6.40 -11.75
N PHE A 586 12.93 -7.73 -11.78
CA PHE A 586 13.68 -8.62 -12.67
C PHE A 586 13.30 -8.37 -14.14
N LEU A 587 12.00 -8.27 -14.44
CA LEU A 587 11.53 -7.96 -15.80
C LEU A 587 12.06 -6.62 -16.31
N SER A 588 12.10 -5.62 -15.44
CA SER A 588 12.62 -4.28 -15.76
C SER A 588 14.13 -4.29 -16.00
N ALA A 589 14.89 -4.95 -15.13
CA ALA A 589 16.35 -5.05 -15.25
C ALA A 589 16.76 -5.82 -16.51
N MET A 590 16.10 -6.95 -16.80
CA MET A 590 16.32 -7.71 -18.04
C MET A 590 16.03 -6.90 -19.31
N GLU A 591 15.01 -6.04 -19.29
CA GLU A 591 14.65 -5.24 -20.47
C GLU A 591 15.60 -4.08 -20.71
N THR A 592 15.91 -3.36 -19.65
CA THR A 592 16.63 -2.09 -19.74
C THR A 592 18.15 -2.27 -19.71
N GLY A 593 18.64 -3.45 -19.29
CA GLY A 593 20.06 -3.68 -19.01
C GLY A 593 20.57 -2.91 -17.80
N LYS A 594 19.69 -2.21 -17.07
CA LYS A 594 20.05 -1.43 -15.87
C LYS A 594 20.09 -2.32 -14.64
N GLY A 595 20.73 -1.83 -13.58
CA GLY A 595 20.82 -2.54 -12.31
C GLY A 595 19.45 -2.87 -11.67
N LEU A 596 19.36 -4.08 -11.12
CA LEU A 596 18.24 -4.57 -10.33
C LEU A 596 18.10 -3.72 -9.06
N VAL A 597 16.92 -3.15 -8.85
CA VAL A 597 16.59 -2.37 -7.65
C VAL A 597 16.25 -3.32 -6.51
N LEU A 598 16.95 -3.20 -5.39
CA LEU A 598 16.79 -4.06 -4.21
C LEU A 598 15.99 -3.36 -3.12
N HIS A 599 16.40 -2.14 -2.76
CA HIS A 599 15.71 -1.34 -1.76
C HIS A 599 15.97 0.15 -1.94
N ALA A 600 15.20 0.97 -1.23
CA ALA A 600 15.20 2.42 -1.44
C ALA A 600 16.12 3.22 -0.49
N SER A 601 16.83 2.59 0.45
CA SER A 601 17.84 3.27 1.31
C SER A 601 18.97 3.91 0.48
N ALA A 602 19.61 4.96 1.01
CA ALA A 602 20.67 5.73 0.33
C ALA A 602 22.00 4.98 0.15
N GLY A 603 22.27 4.02 1.04
CA GLY A 603 23.50 3.24 1.04
C GLY A 603 23.20 1.78 1.39
N PRO A 604 24.25 0.95 1.44
CA PRO A 604 24.11 -0.44 1.80
C PRO A 604 23.53 -0.59 3.20
N VAL A 605 22.62 -1.55 3.36
CA VAL A 605 22.07 -1.93 4.66
C VAL A 605 22.48 -3.37 4.93
N ASN A 606 23.29 -3.58 5.98
CA ASN A 606 23.91 -4.88 6.27
C ASN A 606 24.54 -5.52 5.03
N GLU A 607 25.38 -4.74 4.33
CA GLU A 607 26.08 -5.14 3.10
C GLU A 607 25.20 -5.31 1.85
N ILE A 608 23.86 -5.25 1.98
CA ILE A 608 22.95 -5.30 0.84
C ILE A 608 22.90 -3.91 0.20
N PRO A 609 23.33 -3.75 -1.06
CA PRO A 609 23.27 -2.47 -1.73
C PRO A 609 21.83 -2.13 -2.16
N PRO A 610 21.52 -0.85 -2.39
CA PRO A 610 20.20 -0.44 -2.89
C PRO A 610 19.90 -0.93 -4.29
N ARG A 611 20.95 -1.15 -5.10
CA ARG A 611 20.88 -1.69 -6.45
C ARG A 611 22.08 -2.58 -6.70
N VAL A 612 21.92 -3.56 -7.59
CA VAL A 612 23.00 -4.41 -8.06
C VAL A 612 22.97 -4.46 -9.59
N ALA A 613 24.14 -4.50 -10.24
CA ALA A 613 24.20 -4.69 -11.69
C ALA A 613 23.43 -5.96 -12.08
N TRP A 614 22.77 -5.95 -13.25
CA TRP A 614 22.09 -7.16 -13.72
C TRP A 614 23.12 -8.26 -14.00
N PRO A 615 23.05 -9.41 -13.32
CA PRO A 615 24.00 -10.50 -13.54
C PRO A 615 23.70 -11.23 -14.86
N SER A 616 24.51 -10.97 -15.89
CA SER A 616 24.39 -11.64 -17.21
C SER A 616 24.58 -13.16 -17.13
N ASN A 617 25.22 -13.66 -16.09
CA ASN A 617 25.44 -15.06 -15.75
C ASN A 617 24.28 -15.74 -14.98
N LEU A 618 23.20 -15.01 -14.69
CA LEU A 618 22.02 -15.55 -14.03
C LEU A 618 21.06 -16.20 -15.04
N HIS A 619 20.68 -17.45 -14.78
CA HIS A 619 19.73 -18.23 -15.55
C HIS A 619 18.46 -18.41 -14.73
N ILE A 620 17.32 -18.00 -15.26
CA ILE A 620 16.06 -18.03 -14.54
C ILE A 620 15.10 -19.01 -15.20
N ALA A 621 14.48 -19.88 -14.42
CA ALA A 621 13.42 -20.77 -14.87
C ALA A 621 12.18 -20.64 -13.99
N GLY A 622 11.01 -20.41 -14.60
CA GLY A 622 9.72 -20.50 -13.92
C GLY A 622 8.98 -21.77 -14.31
N THR A 623 8.52 -22.57 -13.34
CA THR A 623 7.65 -23.71 -13.63
C THR A 623 6.19 -23.31 -13.44
N VAL A 624 5.33 -23.82 -14.32
CA VAL A 624 3.95 -23.38 -14.44
C VAL A 624 3.05 -24.60 -14.48
N ASN A 625 2.08 -24.63 -13.58
CA ASN A 625 1.02 -25.63 -13.57
C ASN A 625 -0.21 -25.04 -14.25
N MET A 626 -0.65 -25.65 -15.35
CA MET A 626 -1.74 -25.11 -16.20
C MET A 626 -3.15 -25.56 -15.74
N ASP A 627 -3.30 -26.08 -14.52
CA ASP A 627 -4.58 -26.54 -13.96
C ASP A 627 -5.30 -25.46 -13.13
N GLU A 628 -6.46 -25.02 -13.65
CA GLU A 628 -7.66 -24.39 -13.06
C GLU A 628 -7.59 -23.33 -11.93
N THR A 629 -6.47 -23.08 -11.24
CA THR A 629 -6.42 -22.15 -10.09
C THR A 629 -5.16 -21.31 -10.06
N THR A 630 -4.76 -20.73 -11.19
CA THR A 630 -3.54 -19.91 -11.28
C THR A 630 -3.77 -18.64 -12.08
N HIS A 631 -2.97 -17.60 -11.82
CA HIS A 631 -3.05 -16.36 -12.56
C HIS A 631 -2.52 -16.55 -13.99
N PRO A 632 -3.22 -16.06 -15.04
CA PRO A 632 -2.66 -16.05 -16.39
C PRO A 632 -1.45 -15.12 -16.44
N PHE A 633 -0.44 -15.49 -17.24
CA PHE A 633 0.67 -14.59 -17.50
C PHE A 633 0.24 -13.43 -18.36
N SER A 634 0.74 -12.23 -18.04
CA SER A 634 0.65 -11.08 -18.93
C SER A 634 1.62 -11.21 -20.11
N ASP A 635 1.30 -10.57 -21.23
CA ASP A 635 2.18 -10.48 -22.40
C ASP A 635 3.57 -9.98 -22.02
N LYS A 636 3.65 -9.08 -21.04
CA LYS A 636 4.92 -8.57 -20.49
C LYS A 636 5.87 -9.66 -19.99
N VAL A 637 5.33 -10.76 -19.44
CA VAL A 637 6.14 -11.89 -18.97
C VAL A 637 6.46 -12.82 -20.14
N LEU A 638 5.47 -13.14 -20.97
CA LEU A 638 5.63 -14.06 -22.11
C LEU A 638 6.61 -13.53 -23.16
N ASP A 639 6.59 -12.23 -23.44
CA ASP A 639 7.51 -11.58 -24.40
C ASP A 639 8.99 -11.66 -23.96
N ARG A 640 9.24 -11.93 -22.68
CA ARG A 640 10.58 -11.91 -22.07
C ARG A 640 11.13 -13.30 -21.77
N ALA A 641 10.34 -14.35 -22.00
CA ALA A 641 10.71 -15.71 -21.65
C ALA A 641 10.52 -16.68 -22.81
N PHE A 642 11.45 -17.63 -22.97
CA PHE A 642 11.18 -18.79 -23.81
C PHE A 642 10.22 -19.73 -23.10
N THR A 643 9.08 -20.04 -23.73
CA THR A 643 8.08 -20.93 -23.14
C THR A 643 8.20 -22.33 -23.73
N PHE A 644 8.30 -23.33 -22.86
CA PHE A 644 8.39 -24.75 -23.21
C PHE A 644 7.23 -25.54 -22.62
N GLU A 645 6.60 -26.33 -23.47
CA GLU A 645 5.45 -27.15 -23.11
C GLU A 645 5.86 -28.59 -22.75
N PHE A 646 5.58 -29.00 -21.52
CA PHE A 646 5.84 -30.32 -20.92
C PHE A 646 4.53 -31.08 -20.73
N TRP A 647 3.84 -31.34 -21.85
CA TRP A 647 2.60 -32.14 -21.89
C TRP A 647 2.82 -33.59 -22.32
N ASP A 648 3.90 -33.86 -23.05
CA ASP A 648 4.22 -35.22 -23.51
C ASP A 648 4.85 -36.03 -22.37
N VAL A 649 4.18 -37.12 -22.01
CA VAL A 649 4.62 -38.02 -20.94
C VAL A 649 4.83 -39.40 -21.53
N ASN A 650 6.07 -39.88 -21.53
CA ASN A 650 6.42 -41.20 -22.01
C ASN A 650 6.38 -42.22 -20.87
N LEU A 651 5.16 -42.61 -20.47
CA LEU A 651 4.97 -43.61 -19.41
C LEU A 651 5.57 -44.99 -19.79
N GLU A 652 5.52 -45.37 -21.07
CA GLU A 652 6.13 -46.63 -21.54
C GLU A 652 7.63 -46.66 -21.28
N GLY A 653 8.33 -45.59 -21.67
CA GLY A 653 9.76 -45.42 -21.40
C GLY A 653 10.06 -45.36 -19.90
N TYR A 654 9.20 -44.72 -19.11
CA TYR A 654 9.33 -44.69 -17.65
C TYR A 654 9.24 -46.10 -17.04
N PHE A 655 8.26 -46.92 -17.45
CA PHE A 655 8.14 -48.29 -16.98
C PHE A 655 9.30 -49.17 -17.48
N ALA A 656 9.76 -48.97 -18.71
CA ALA A 656 10.90 -49.70 -19.29
C ALA A 656 12.22 -49.49 -18.54
N ARG A 657 12.38 -48.39 -17.80
CA ARG A 657 13.57 -48.11 -16.98
C ARG A 657 13.49 -48.63 -15.54
N GLN A 658 12.36 -49.18 -15.11
CA GLN A 658 12.25 -49.83 -13.80
C GLN A 658 13.00 -51.18 -13.83
N SER A 659 13.49 -51.63 -12.68
CA SER A 659 14.04 -52.99 -12.57
C SER A 659 12.97 -54.04 -12.86
N ASP A 660 13.33 -55.19 -13.43
CA ASP A 660 12.36 -56.25 -13.75
C ASP A 660 11.57 -56.71 -12.49
N SER A 661 12.22 -56.73 -11.33
CA SER A 661 11.59 -57.03 -10.04
C SER A 661 10.57 -55.99 -9.57
N ASP A 662 10.62 -54.77 -10.10
CA ASP A 662 9.75 -53.65 -9.75
C ASP A 662 8.55 -53.48 -10.70
N ARG A 663 8.54 -54.22 -11.83
CA ARG A 663 7.51 -54.13 -12.87
C ARG A 663 6.18 -54.74 -12.41
N MET A 664 5.08 -54.10 -12.80
CA MET A 664 3.72 -54.56 -12.55
C MET A 664 2.90 -54.46 -13.85
N PRO A 665 3.05 -55.40 -14.80
CA PRO A 665 2.52 -55.26 -16.16
C PRO A 665 1.00 -55.03 -16.24
N ASP A 666 0.24 -55.64 -15.33
CA ASP A 666 -1.21 -55.47 -15.19
C ASP A 666 -1.59 -54.04 -14.79
N VAL A 667 -0.89 -53.48 -13.81
CA VAL A 667 -1.06 -52.09 -13.36
C VAL A 667 -0.61 -51.12 -14.44
N GLU A 668 0.57 -51.36 -15.02
CA GLU A 668 1.15 -50.51 -16.07
C GLU A 668 0.25 -50.44 -17.30
N SER A 669 -0.30 -51.57 -17.74
CA SER A 669 -1.26 -51.63 -18.85
C SER A 669 -2.53 -50.81 -18.58
N ALA A 670 -3.06 -50.86 -17.35
CA ALA A 670 -4.20 -50.05 -16.94
C ALA A 670 -3.86 -48.55 -16.96
N LEU A 671 -2.69 -48.17 -16.41
CA LEU A 671 -2.24 -46.79 -16.39
C LEU A 671 -1.98 -46.24 -17.80
N LEU A 672 -1.38 -47.02 -18.70
CA LEU A 672 -1.17 -46.63 -20.10
C LEU A 672 -2.50 -46.39 -20.83
N SER A 673 -3.47 -47.28 -20.64
CA SER A 673 -4.79 -47.16 -21.25
C SER A 673 -5.53 -45.93 -20.75
N LEU A 674 -5.56 -45.71 -19.43
CA LEU A 674 -6.15 -44.52 -18.83
C LEU A 674 -5.45 -43.25 -19.30
N HIS A 675 -4.12 -43.24 -19.31
CA HIS A 675 -3.32 -42.09 -19.77
C HIS A 675 -3.69 -41.70 -21.20
N LYS A 676 -3.74 -42.68 -22.11
CA LYS A 676 -4.07 -42.49 -23.53
C LYS A 676 -5.46 -41.89 -23.73
N GLU A 677 -6.47 -42.36 -22.99
CA GLU A 677 -7.85 -41.83 -23.14
C GLU A 677 -8.03 -40.44 -22.54
N LEU A 678 -7.20 -40.06 -21.57
CA LEU A 678 -7.23 -38.74 -20.94
C LEU A 678 -6.40 -37.68 -21.68
N GLN A 679 -5.48 -38.11 -22.56
CA GLN A 679 -4.58 -37.22 -23.29
C GLN A 679 -5.29 -36.23 -24.24
N PRO A 680 -6.31 -36.62 -25.04
CA PRO A 680 -6.99 -35.71 -25.96
C PRO A 680 -7.69 -34.53 -25.28
N ILE A 681 -8.10 -34.69 -24.02
CA ILE A 681 -8.72 -33.64 -23.21
C ILE A 681 -7.73 -32.93 -22.29
N ARG A 682 -6.42 -33.20 -22.41
CA ARG A 682 -5.34 -32.67 -21.56
C ARG A 682 -5.57 -32.89 -20.06
N ARG A 683 -6.23 -33.99 -19.68
CA ARG A 683 -6.46 -34.40 -18.27
C ARG A 683 -5.67 -35.66 -17.88
N HIS A 684 -4.72 -36.08 -18.71
CA HIS A 684 -3.80 -37.17 -18.38
C HIS A 684 -2.90 -36.81 -17.19
N PHE A 685 -2.16 -37.79 -16.70
CA PHE A 685 -1.32 -37.65 -15.51
C PHE A 685 0.15 -37.93 -15.82
N GLY A 686 1.04 -37.23 -15.11
CA GLY A 686 2.49 -37.36 -15.27
C GLY A 686 3.11 -38.51 -14.48
N TYR A 687 4.44 -38.60 -14.55
CA TYR A 687 5.25 -39.63 -13.89
C TYR A 687 5.03 -39.71 -12.38
N ARG A 688 4.78 -38.57 -11.70
CA ARG A 688 4.55 -38.54 -10.24
C ARG A 688 3.35 -39.40 -9.84
N VAL A 689 2.23 -39.29 -10.57
CA VAL A 689 1.02 -40.08 -10.29
C VAL A 689 1.27 -41.56 -10.54
N ALA A 690 1.90 -41.92 -11.66
CA ALA A 690 2.25 -43.30 -11.94
C ALA A 690 3.16 -43.88 -10.85
N ARG A 691 4.19 -43.14 -10.42
CA ARG A 691 5.10 -43.53 -9.33
C ARG A 691 4.36 -43.72 -8.00
N GLU A 692 3.46 -42.81 -7.62
CA GLU A 692 2.68 -42.91 -6.40
C GLU A 692 1.73 -44.11 -6.42
N ILE A 693 1.10 -44.40 -7.55
CA ILE A 693 0.21 -45.57 -7.71
C ILE A 693 1.02 -46.87 -7.57
N LEU A 694 2.16 -46.98 -8.25
CA LEU A 694 3.04 -48.15 -8.13
C LEU A 694 3.53 -48.34 -6.70
N ALA A 695 3.98 -47.27 -6.03
CA ALA A 695 4.43 -47.32 -4.64
C ALA A 695 3.29 -47.73 -3.68
N PHE A 696 2.08 -47.21 -3.89
CA PHE A 696 0.91 -47.55 -3.10
C PHE A 696 0.57 -49.05 -3.22
N ILE A 697 0.64 -49.61 -4.42
CA ILE A 697 0.38 -51.03 -4.66
C ILE A 697 1.50 -51.90 -4.08
N ARG A 698 2.78 -51.48 -4.17
CA ARG A 698 3.91 -52.19 -3.55
C ARG A 698 3.80 -52.24 -2.02
N ALA A 699 3.29 -51.19 -1.41
CA ALA A 699 3.11 -51.11 0.04
C ALA A 699 1.88 -51.88 0.55
N ALA A 700 1.01 -52.37 -0.36
CA ALA A 700 -0.20 -53.07 0.01
C ALA A 700 0.13 -54.43 0.70
N PRO A 701 -0.57 -54.79 1.79
CA PRO A 701 -0.30 -56.01 2.55
C PRO A 701 -0.76 -57.30 1.84
N VAL A 702 -1.13 -57.23 0.55
CA VAL A 702 -1.72 -58.33 -0.21
C VAL A 702 -0.99 -58.52 -1.53
N SER A 703 -0.51 -59.74 -1.76
CA SER A 703 0.32 -60.12 -2.93
C SER A 703 -0.42 -60.96 -3.97
N ASP A 704 -1.70 -61.28 -3.77
CA ASP A 704 -2.52 -61.97 -4.77
C ASP A 704 -3.10 -61.00 -5.81
N SER A 705 -3.49 -61.53 -6.97
CA SER A 705 -3.98 -60.69 -8.08
C SER A 705 -5.29 -59.98 -7.75
N MET A 706 -6.13 -60.58 -6.91
CA MET A 706 -7.43 -60.01 -6.54
C MET A 706 -7.25 -58.80 -5.62
N GLY A 707 -6.38 -58.90 -4.61
CA GLY A 707 -6.00 -57.77 -3.76
C GLY A 707 -5.37 -56.64 -4.57
N ARG A 708 -4.45 -56.96 -5.48
CA ARG A 708 -3.83 -55.95 -6.36
C ARG A 708 -4.84 -55.15 -7.17
N SER A 709 -5.87 -55.78 -7.74
CA SER A 709 -6.93 -55.07 -8.47
C SER A 709 -7.73 -54.12 -7.58
N GLN A 710 -7.97 -54.48 -6.31
CA GLN A 710 -8.67 -53.62 -5.35
C GLN A 710 -7.84 -52.38 -4.96
N PHE A 711 -6.52 -52.55 -4.75
CA PHE A 711 -5.63 -51.42 -4.48
C PHE A 711 -5.45 -50.53 -5.72
N LEU A 712 -5.41 -51.12 -6.92
CA LEU A 712 -5.42 -50.35 -8.17
C LEU A 712 -6.70 -49.53 -8.32
N ASP A 713 -7.87 -50.12 -8.04
CA ASP A 713 -9.16 -49.40 -8.03
C ASP A 713 -9.11 -48.20 -7.08
N GLN A 714 -8.67 -48.40 -5.84
CA GLN A 714 -8.53 -47.32 -4.87
C GLN A 714 -7.53 -46.24 -5.31
N ALA A 715 -6.44 -46.63 -5.95
CA ALA A 715 -5.42 -45.71 -6.45
C ALA A 715 -5.95 -44.87 -7.62
N VAL A 716 -6.65 -45.49 -8.59
CA VAL A 716 -7.27 -44.79 -9.72
C VAL A 716 -8.40 -43.87 -9.24
N PHE A 717 -9.23 -44.34 -8.32
CA PHE A 717 -10.28 -43.54 -7.68
C PHE A 717 -9.71 -42.28 -7.03
N SER A 718 -8.58 -42.39 -6.32
CA SER A 718 -8.01 -41.29 -5.54
C SER A 718 -7.06 -40.37 -6.31
N LYS A 719 -6.38 -40.85 -7.37
CA LYS A 719 -5.32 -40.09 -8.06
C LYS A 719 -5.62 -39.74 -9.51
N VAL A 720 -6.51 -40.49 -10.17
CA VAL A 720 -6.83 -40.29 -11.60
C VAL A 720 -8.20 -39.60 -11.75
N LEU A 721 -9.27 -40.15 -11.16
CA LEU A 721 -10.61 -39.60 -11.31
C LEU A 721 -10.80 -38.14 -10.85
N PRO A 722 -10.12 -37.63 -9.81
CA PRO A 722 -10.26 -36.22 -9.40
C PRO A 722 -9.86 -35.19 -10.47
N ARG A 723 -9.17 -35.63 -11.53
CA ARG A 723 -8.76 -34.81 -12.68
C ARG A 723 -9.88 -34.62 -13.71
N LEU A 724 -10.89 -35.50 -13.71
CA LEU A 724 -12.01 -35.49 -14.64
C LEU A 724 -13.11 -34.54 -14.15
N ARG A 725 -12.89 -33.24 -14.27
CA ARG A 725 -13.84 -32.21 -13.85
C ARG A 725 -13.96 -31.13 -14.91
N GLY A 726 -15.05 -30.38 -14.87
CA GLY A 726 -15.30 -29.28 -15.80
C GLY A 726 -16.74 -29.22 -16.29
N GLU A 727 -16.95 -28.32 -17.24
CA GLU A 727 -18.22 -28.10 -17.92
C GLU A 727 -18.50 -29.18 -18.96
N ASP A 728 -19.78 -29.30 -19.30
CA ASP A 728 -20.26 -30.29 -20.23
C ASP A 728 -19.82 -30.02 -21.67
N ALA A 729 -18.87 -30.85 -22.12
CA ALA A 729 -18.37 -30.84 -23.48
C ALA A 729 -18.28 -32.28 -24.02
N PRO A 730 -18.52 -32.51 -25.33
CA PRO A 730 -18.43 -33.84 -25.94
C PRO A 730 -17.13 -34.60 -25.60
N PRO A 731 -15.93 -33.98 -25.64
CA PRO A 731 -14.69 -34.66 -25.28
C PRO A 731 -14.64 -35.17 -23.84
N LEU A 732 -15.21 -34.42 -22.88
CA LEU A 732 -15.24 -34.83 -21.47
C LEU A 732 -16.23 -35.97 -21.24
N ARG A 733 -17.41 -35.92 -21.88
CA ARG A 733 -18.40 -37.01 -21.85
C ARG A 733 -17.78 -38.31 -22.38
N ASP A 734 -17.09 -38.24 -23.52
CA ASP A 734 -16.48 -39.40 -24.14
C ASP A 734 -15.34 -39.95 -23.29
N ALA A 735 -14.50 -39.09 -22.71
CA ALA A 735 -13.45 -39.51 -21.78
C ALA A 735 -14.03 -40.23 -20.55
N LEU A 736 -15.09 -39.71 -19.93
CA LEU A 736 -15.75 -40.36 -18.79
C LEU A 736 -16.32 -41.74 -19.14
N LYS A 737 -16.97 -41.88 -20.31
CA LYS A 737 -17.46 -43.19 -20.80
C LYS A 737 -16.33 -44.19 -20.99
N LYS A 738 -15.24 -43.76 -21.65
CA LYS A 738 -14.10 -44.64 -21.90
C LYS A 738 -13.39 -45.03 -20.61
N VAL A 739 -13.22 -44.09 -19.68
CA VAL A 739 -12.67 -44.36 -18.34
C VAL A 739 -13.56 -45.34 -17.58
N GLN A 740 -14.89 -45.18 -17.62
CA GLN A 740 -15.83 -46.16 -17.04
C GLN A 740 -15.62 -47.56 -17.65
N THR A 741 -15.57 -47.68 -18.98
CA THR A 741 -15.35 -48.97 -19.66
C THR A 741 -14.00 -49.59 -19.28
N LEU A 742 -12.91 -48.80 -19.27
CA LEU A 742 -11.59 -49.27 -18.88
C LEU A 742 -11.56 -49.73 -17.42
N CYS A 743 -12.18 -48.98 -16.51
CA CYS A 743 -12.30 -49.37 -15.10
C CYS A 743 -13.01 -50.72 -14.96
N THR A 744 -14.12 -50.93 -15.66
CA THR A 744 -14.82 -52.24 -15.66
C THR A 744 -13.93 -53.37 -16.18
N ASN A 745 -13.22 -53.16 -17.30
CA ASN A 745 -12.35 -54.17 -17.91
C ASN A 745 -11.19 -54.59 -17.00
N HIS A 746 -10.65 -53.64 -16.22
CA HIS A 746 -9.59 -53.88 -15.23
C HIS A 746 -10.12 -54.23 -13.83
N LYS A 747 -11.42 -54.55 -13.68
CA LYS A 747 -12.07 -54.91 -12.41
C LYS A 747 -12.03 -53.82 -11.31
N MET A 748 -11.93 -52.55 -11.71
CA MET A 748 -11.96 -51.38 -10.84
C MET A 748 -13.39 -50.85 -10.65
N MET A 749 -14.20 -51.61 -9.91
CA MET A 749 -15.66 -51.39 -9.83
C MET A 749 -16.04 -50.07 -9.15
N THR A 750 -15.25 -49.62 -8.16
CA THR A 750 -15.50 -48.36 -7.44
C THR A 750 -15.24 -47.17 -8.35
N SER A 751 -14.12 -47.20 -9.08
CA SER A 751 -13.76 -46.19 -10.07
C SER A 751 -14.74 -46.16 -11.25
N ALA A 752 -15.20 -47.32 -11.72
CA ALA A 752 -16.19 -47.41 -12.80
C ALA A 752 -17.51 -46.75 -12.38
N LYS A 753 -18.03 -47.09 -11.20
CA LYS A 753 -19.25 -46.49 -10.66
C LYS A 753 -19.11 -44.97 -10.49
N LYS A 754 -17.98 -44.51 -9.96
CA LYS A 754 -17.76 -43.06 -9.76
C LYS A 754 -17.71 -42.31 -11.09
N ALA A 755 -17.05 -42.86 -12.11
CA ALA A 755 -17.03 -42.26 -13.45
C ALA A 755 -18.44 -42.18 -14.06
N GLU A 756 -19.27 -43.22 -13.85
CA GLU A 756 -20.69 -43.22 -14.26
C GLU A 756 -21.49 -42.12 -13.54
N ASP A 757 -21.36 -42.00 -12.23
CA ASP A 757 -22.04 -40.98 -11.44
C ASP A 757 -21.61 -39.57 -11.87
N MET A 758 -20.31 -39.36 -12.12
CA MET A 758 -19.79 -38.10 -12.63
C MET A 758 -20.34 -37.76 -14.02
N LEU A 759 -20.51 -38.75 -14.90
CA LEU A 759 -21.14 -38.58 -16.20
C LEU A 759 -22.62 -38.21 -16.08
N LYS A 760 -23.36 -38.87 -15.18
CA LYS A 760 -24.78 -38.54 -14.91
C LYS A 760 -24.93 -37.10 -14.43
N VAL A 761 -24.08 -36.66 -13.49
CA VAL A 761 -24.06 -35.29 -12.97
C VAL A 761 -23.69 -34.29 -14.08
N LEU A 762 -22.72 -34.61 -14.93
CA LEU A 762 -22.34 -33.76 -16.06
C LEU A 762 -23.52 -33.52 -17.00
N VAL A 763 -24.23 -34.58 -17.36
CA VAL A 763 -25.38 -34.53 -18.28
C VAL A 763 -26.58 -33.81 -17.64
N SER A 764 -26.81 -33.96 -16.33
CA SER A 764 -27.97 -33.36 -15.67
C SER A 764 -27.77 -31.91 -15.24
N THR A 765 -26.55 -31.52 -14.86
CA THR A 765 -26.26 -30.20 -14.27
C THR A 765 -25.40 -29.31 -15.16
N GLY A 766 -24.81 -29.85 -16.24
CA GLY A 766 -23.91 -29.11 -17.13
C GLY A 766 -22.47 -28.97 -16.61
N MET A 767 -22.16 -29.48 -15.42
CA MET A 767 -20.80 -29.49 -14.85
C MET A 767 -20.60 -30.75 -14.00
N THR A 768 -19.35 -31.25 -13.90
CA THR A 768 -19.04 -32.36 -13.00
C THR A 768 -17.79 -32.08 -12.18
N ARG A 769 -17.78 -32.57 -10.94
CA ARG A 769 -16.64 -32.53 -10.03
C ARG A 769 -16.58 -33.84 -9.27
N PHE A 770 -15.37 -34.23 -8.86
CA PHE A 770 -15.18 -35.47 -8.12
C PHE A 770 -15.83 -35.46 -6.72
N TRP A 771 -15.81 -34.31 -6.03
CA TRP A 771 -16.39 -34.13 -4.69
C TRP A 771 -17.80 -33.49 -4.70
N ALA A 772 -18.51 -33.58 -5.82
CA ALA A 772 -19.88 -33.07 -5.95
C ALA A 772 -20.91 -33.99 -5.30
#